data_AF-A0A1I2QB76-F1
#
_entry.id   AF-A0A1I2QB76-F1
#
_cell.length_a   1.000
_cell.length_b   1.000
_cell.length_c   1.000
_cell.angle_alpha   90.00
_cell.angle_beta   90.00
_cell.angle_gamma   90.00
#
_symmetry.space_group_name_H-M   'P 1'
#
loop_
_entity.id
_entity.type
_entity.pdbx_description
1 polymer ?
#
loop_
_entity_poly.entity_id
_entity_poly.type
_entity_poly.pdbx_seq_one_letter_code
_entity_poly.pdbx_strand_id
1 'polypeptide(L)'
;MRKAIFFLILIFLGSFSVRAQDRVFFSSFSPETWEIYVSKDDGKSFQAITDHSALDYDAVISPDEEWIVFTSERSGIPQLYVMPLDGSAEPKLLIQSDSFQDQAAFSPDGAQLAFVASHEGNAEIYLMDFLPDSLQDISAAKNLTLHPGGDFRPSFSPDGKFLAFSSDRGHAIRPHRVFPFAMDRIGDIYKLELETGNLDRLTEEEAWDGSPKWSADGKEIYFYSERKNNQPAIFKMKADGSEVLQLTDSSHVGLSPELISEGRLAYTTVNQETDRVYQLTLDINSQELDTLYRGELDLFNPNRSKSGLWVAHGAKTAQEVESNKGGFPGSLIGAGFPILKNQDSLQLELTAIRRAFAAPPDPNGPFLVFDYFDQADPTKIFIDGATFWVWIALILVILSLGMLIRGIYLGIRNRRKIPFWKFLLVVLGGLIGLVAALGVFLFFFLIDFMIFDYLPFAAFGLFLILGGMALVFYFKWKKVANSNASQSILTAYLFRTFLILSILCIYLGFFAGYFFQVQAELYRVNYQTLESERIHTILPQSGVHPAFGTVIDLKYLPDGSGLLFTTGPFRGDKGSKATVWTYDFASKSQVNLTQMDNNSGFGDYSAAKDRLVFRSNRDGNFDIFVKEHGVLTNLTKSPSRENFPVISPDGNKIAFVGDQHGKDVGGGIKTMDIYLIERNGDAWSAPKQVTFTQSQTGHPHFSPDGEWLIYTTEEYGINDEQPLSQSFIFSPQMYGEIVALRLLDGKKVKLTHNKWEEGAPLWVKGI
;
A
#
# COMPACT_ATOMS: atom_id res chain seq x y z
N MET A 1 61.08 -2.11 26.85
CA MET A 1 60.15 -1.00 26.57
C MET A 1 59.47 -1.08 25.21
N ARG A 2 60.17 -1.07 24.06
CA ARG A 2 59.52 -1.10 22.72
C ARG A 2 58.60 -2.31 22.46
N LYS A 3 58.97 -3.51 22.91
CA LYS A 3 58.11 -4.71 22.79
C LYS A 3 56.88 -4.68 23.71
N ALA A 4 56.98 -4.03 24.87
CA ALA A 4 55.86 -3.89 25.81
C ALA A 4 54.86 -2.82 25.34
N ILE A 5 55.36 -1.72 24.74
CA ILE A 5 54.52 -0.69 24.11
C ILE A 5 53.78 -1.27 22.89
N PHE A 6 54.44 -2.10 22.08
CA PHE A 6 53.79 -2.77 20.94
C PHE A 6 52.71 -3.77 21.39
N PHE A 7 52.92 -4.50 22.49
CA PHE A 7 51.91 -5.41 23.07
C PHE A 7 50.74 -4.65 23.71
N LEU A 8 51.00 -3.51 24.35
CA LEU A 8 49.96 -2.62 24.89
C LEU A 8 49.12 -1.96 23.78
N ILE A 9 49.73 -1.58 22.66
CA ILE A 9 49.00 -1.07 21.48
C ILE A 9 48.14 -2.16 20.83
N LEU A 10 48.61 -3.42 20.79
CA LEU A 10 47.80 -4.56 20.31
C LEU A 10 46.63 -4.92 21.25
N ILE A 11 46.78 -4.75 22.57
CA ILE A 11 45.69 -4.94 23.54
C ILE A 11 44.69 -3.77 23.46
N PHE A 12 45.16 -2.54 23.19
CA PHE A 12 44.28 -1.38 22.97
C PHE A 12 43.56 -1.41 21.61
N LEU A 13 44.20 -1.94 20.57
CA LEU A 13 43.57 -2.19 19.26
C LEU A 13 42.67 -3.43 19.26
N GLY A 14 42.92 -4.40 20.15
CA GLY A 14 42.15 -5.65 20.27
C GLY A 14 40.90 -5.57 21.15
N SER A 15 40.52 -4.38 21.64
CA SER A 15 39.37 -4.19 22.53
C SER A 15 38.27 -3.30 21.96
N PHE A 16 38.37 -2.87 20.69
CA PHE A 16 37.19 -2.43 19.95
C PHE A 16 36.51 -3.66 19.40
N SER A 17 35.76 -4.37 20.25
CA SER A 17 34.65 -5.17 19.74
C SER A 17 33.69 -4.17 19.09
N VAL A 18 33.78 -4.02 17.78
CA VAL A 18 32.70 -3.47 16.96
C VAL A 18 31.53 -4.39 17.25
N ARG A 19 30.64 -3.98 18.16
CA ARG A 19 29.39 -4.68 18.34
C ARG A 19 28.69 -4.54 16.99
N ALA A 20 28.41 -5.67 16.33
CA ALA A 20 27.68 -5.65 15.09
C ALA A 20 26.38 -4.86 15.33
N GLN A 21 26.17 -3.83 14.51
CA GLN A 21 25.01 -2.96 14.65
C GLN A 21 23.77 -3.73 14.22
N ASP A 22 22.75 -3.74 15.07
CA ASP A 22 21.50 -4.39 14.71
C ASP A 22 20.81 -3.62 13.58
N ARG A 23 20.01 -4.32 12.77
CA ARG A 23 19.34 -3.75 11.61
C ARG A 23 17.84 -3.82 11.79
N VAL A 24 17.14 -2.77 11.36
CA VAL A 24 15.69 -2.73 11.28
C VAL A 24 15.29 -2.48 9.84
N PHE A 25 14.52 -3.41 9.28
CA PHE A 25 13.91 -3.27 7.97
C PHE A 25 12.45 -2.92 8.12
N PHE A 26 11.92 -2.01 7.32
CA PHE A 26 10.50 -1.62 7.40
C PHE A 26 9.96 -1.31 6.00
N SER A 27 8.65 -1.46 5.85
CA SER A 27 7.99 -1.12 4.59
C SER A 27 7.93 0.40 4.43
N SER A 28 8.36 0.95 3.30
CA SER A 28 8.19 2.37 2.98
C SER A 28 7.70 2.55 1.56
N PHE A 29 6.81 3.52 1.35
CA PHE A 29 6.33 3.90 0.02
C PHE A 29 7.01 5.14 -0.54
N SER A 30 8.20 5.46 -0.05
CA SER A 30 8.97 6.57 -0.58
C SER A 30 9.32 6.36 -2.07
N PRO A 31 9.43 7.43 -2.87
CA PRO A 31 9.87 7.37 -4.27
C PRO A 31 11.31 6.88 -4.38
N GLU A 32 11.73 6.46 -5.58
CA GLU A 32 13.08 5.93 -5.79
C GLU A 32 14.14 7.03 -5.85
N THR A 33 13.78 8.16 -6.45
CA THR A 33 14.57 9.38 -6.43
C THR A 33 13.60 10.53 -6.50
N TRP A 34 13.96 11.68 -5.93
CA TRP A 34 13.36 12.97 -6.22
C TRP A 34 14.44 14.02 -6.20
N GLU A 35 14.41 14.87 -7.22
CA GLU A 35 15.30 16.00 -7.38
C GLU A 35 14.48 17.28 -7.47
N ILE A 36 15.13 18.41 -7.20
CA ILE A 36 14.57 19.73 -7.43
C ILE A 36 14.81 20.13 -8.89
N TYR A 37 13.74 20.55 -9.55
CA TYR A 37 13.74 21.03 -10.92
C TYR A 37 13.34 22.50 -11.00
N VAL A 38 14.06 23.28 -11.81
CA VAL A 38 13.76 24.68 -12.08
C VAL A 38 13.38 24.87 -13.55
N SER A 39 12.38 25.71 -13.79
CA SER A 39 12.02 26.22 -15.12
C SER A 39 12.27 27.72 -15.19
N LYS A 40 13.04 28.13 -16.20
CA LYS A 40 13.33 29.55 -16.51
C LYS A 40 12.49 30.10 -17.67
N ASP A 41 11.63 29.26 -18.26
CA ASP A 41 10.84 29.55 -19.45
C ASP A 41 9.32 29.45 -19.18
N ASP A 42 8.93 29.80 -17.95
CA ASP A 42 7.55 29.82 -17.45
C ASP A 42 6.85 28.44 -17.57
N GLY A 43 7.55 27.39 -17.15
CA GLY A 43 7.05 26.02 -17.02
C GLY A 43 7.18 25.15 -18.27
N LYS A 44 7.68 25.68 -19.39
CA LYS A 44 7.78 24.93 -20.66
C LYS A 44 8.85 23.84 -20.62
N SER A 45 9.92 24.05 -19.87
CA SER A 45 10.96 23.06 -19.63
C SER A 45 11.50 23.13 -18.21
N PHE A 46 11.85 21.98 -17.65
CA PHE A 46 12.35 21.82 -16.29
C PHE A 46 13.73 21.14 -16.32
N GLN A 47 14.67 21.67 -15.53
CA GLN A 47 16.04 21.15 -15.41
C GLN A 47 16.35 20.87 -13.96
N ALA A 48 16.93 19.71 -13.67
CA ALA A 48 17.37 19.36 -12.33
C ALA A 48 18.50 20.31 -11.89
N ILE A 49 18.45 20.74 -10.63
CA ILE A 49 19.48 21.57 -10.00
C ILE A 49 20.11 20.87 -8.78
N THR A 50 19.55 19.75 -8.36
CA THR A 50 20.12 18.81 -7.41
C THR A 50 20.48 17.50 -8.12
N ASP A 51 21.44 16.78 -7.56
CA ASP A 51 21.86 15.45 -8.00
C ASP A 51 22.37 14.69 -6.76
N HIS A 52 21.46 13.98 -6.08
CA HIS A 52 21.81 13.25 -4.87
C HIS A 52 20.98 11.96 -4.73
N SER A 53 21.55 10.91 -4.14
CA SER A 53 20.85 9.65 -3.90
C SER A 53 19.75 9.71 -2.83
N ALA A 54 19.56 10.88 -2.20
CA ALA A 54 18.57 11.12 -1.16
C ALA A 54 17.46 11.98 -1.76
N LEU A 55 16.27 11.92 -1.17
CA LEU A 55 15.13 12.65 -1.70
C LEU A 55 15.28 14.14 -1.40
N ASP A 56 15.14 14.96 -2.44
CA ASP A 56 15.00 16.41 -2.34
C ASP A 56 13.60 16.82 -2.82
N TYR A 57 12.85 17.57 -2.01
CA TYR A 57 11.46 17.92 -2.30
C TYR A 57 10.97 19.21 -1.61
N ASP A 58 9.73 19.61 -1.91
CA ASP A 58 9.04 20.77 -1.32
C ASP A 58 9.85 22.09 -1.39
N ALA A 59 10.49 22.33 -2.54
CA ALA A 59 11.28 23.52 -2.78
C ALA A 59 10.44 24.80 -2.96
N VAL A 60 10.97 25.91 -2.46
CA VAL A 60 10.43 27.27 -2.63
C VAL A 60 11.52 28.27 -2.99
N ILE A 61 11.18 29.24 -3.84
CA ILE A 61 12.08 30.31 -4.27
C ILE A 61 11.92 31.52 -3.33
N SER A 62 13.03 32.12 -2.91
CA SER A 62 13.00 33.34 -2.11
C SER A 62 12.42 34.53 -2.89
N PRO A 63 11.75 35.50 -2.24
CA PRO A 63 11.13 36.63 -2.94
C PRO A 63 12.09 37.52 -3.74
N ASP A 64 13.37 37.53 -3.39
CA ASP A 64 14.46 38.20 -4.10
C ASP A 64 15.04 37.37 -5.26
N GLU A 65 14.60 36.12 -5.42
CA GLU A 65 15.04 35.16 -6.45
C GLU A 65 16.55 34.86 -6.40
N GLU A 66 17.16 34.99 -5.22
CA GLU A 66 18.58 34.63 -5.01
C GLU A 66 18.74 33.19 -4.48
N TRP A 67 17.75 32.67 -3.77
CA TRP A 67 17.83 31.42 -3.02
C TRP A 67 16.69 30.45 -3.31
N ILE A 68 16.99 29.17 -3.12
CA ILE A 68 15.99 28.10 -3.00
C ILE A 68 16.16 27.46 -1.64
N VAL A 69 15.04 27.26 -0.95
CA VAL A 69 14.96 26.42 0.26
C VAL A 69 14.15 25.18 -0.09
N PHE A 70 14.62 24.01 0.35
CA PHE A 70 13.97 22.75 0.06
C PHE A 70 14.25 21.72 1.15
N THR A 71 13.44 20.67 1.23
CA THR A 71 13.63 19.57 2.17
C THR A 71 14.54 18.53 1.55
N SER A 72 15.51 18.05 2.32
CA SER A 72 16.39 16.95 1.91
C SER A 72 16.56 15.91 3.01
N GLU A 73 16.55 14.65 2.63
CA GLU A 73 16.81 13.51 3.53
C GLU A 73 18.30 13.13 3.64
N ARG A 74 19.20 13.90 3.03
CA ARG A 74 20.63 13.56 2.94
C ARG A 74 21.36 13.46 4.29
N SER A 75 20.79 14.00 5.37
CA SER A 75 21.31 13.86 6.74
C SER A 75 20.73 12.65 7.50
N GLY A 76 19.87 11.85 6.85
CA GLY A 76 19.21 10.69 7.45
C GLY A 76 17.90 11.03 8.19
N ILE A 77 17.52 12.30 8.26
CA ILE A 77 16.18 12.77 8.61
C ILE A 77 15.84 13.91 7.65
N PRO A 78 14.57 14.15 7.30
CA PRO A 78 14.22 15.30 6.45
C PRO A 78 14.59 16.62 7.13
N GLN A 79 15.43 17.44 6.48
CA GLN A 79 15.82 18.76 6.99
C GLN A 79 15.79 19.81 5.90
N LEU A 80 15.71 21.08 6.29
CA LEU A 80 15.75 22.19 5.35
C LEU A 80 17.19 22.49 4.92
N TYR A 81 17.38 22.49 3.61
CA TYR A 81 18.60 22.89 2.93
C TYR A 81 18.35 24.16 2.12
N VAL A 82 19.42 24.91 1.89
CA VAL A 82 19.42 26.14 1.11
C VAL A 82 20.54 26.13 0.08
N MET A 83 20.28 26.70 -1.09
CA MET A 83 21.28 26.93 -2.14
C MET A 83 20.95 28.17 -2.98
N PRO A 84 21.93 28.75 -3.69
CA PRO A 84 21.67 29.79 -4.68
C PRO A 84 20.78 29.28 -5.84
N LEU A 85 19.80 30.07 -6.27
CA LEU A 85 18.87 29.74 -7.37
C LEU A 85 19.59 29.55 -8.71
N ASP A 86 20.76 30.17 -8.90
CA ASP A 86 21.56 30.02 -10.11
C ASP A 86 22.36 28.71 -10.16
N GLY A 87 22.36 27.92 -9.07
CA GLY A 87 23.12 26.68 -8.95
C GLY A 87 24.63 26.89 -8.78
N SER A 88 25.07 28.09 -8.38
CA SER A 88 26.50 28.43 -8.25
C SER A 88 27.20 27.75 -7.07
N ALA A 89 26.46 27.20 -6.10
CA ALA A 89 27.00 26.51 -4.94
C ALA A 89 26.16 25.29 -4.55
N GLU A 90 26.83 24.32 -3.94
CA GLU A 90 26.20 23.12 -3.37
C GLU A 90 25.22 23.46 -2.24
N PRO A 91 24.14 22.66 -2.07
CA PRO A 91 23.21 22.85 -0.97
C PRO A 91 23.86 22.70 0.40
N LYS A 92 23.43 23.54 1.34
CA LYS A 92 23.88 23.55 2.74
C LYS A 92 22.70 23.38 3.69
N LEU A 93 22.92 22.71 4.81
CA LEU A 93 21.93 22.61 5.88
C LEU A 93 21.61 24.03 6.40
N LEU A 94 20.34 24.38 6.43
CA LEU A 94 19.87 25.70 6.88
C LEU A 94 19.60 25.70 8.40
N ILE A 95 18.95 24.65 8.90
CA ILE A 95 18.51 24.56 10.30
C ILE A 95 18.91 23.20 10.89
N GLN A 96 19.82 23.21 11.86
CA GLN A 96 20.18 22.02 12.62
C GLN A 96 19.02 21.59 13.55
N SER A 97 18.64 20.31 13.49
CA SER A 97 17.67 19.69 14.40
C SER A 97 17.92 18.18 14.51
N ASP A 98 17.35 17.56 15.55
CA ASP A 98 17.20 16.11 15.71
C ASP A 98 15.80 15.61 15.29
N SER A 99 14.94 16.53 14.82
CA SER A 99 13.58 16.30 14.33
C SER A 99 13.49 16.57 12.83
N PHE A 100 12.44 16.06 12.16
CA PHE A 100 12.22 16.42 10.76
C PHE A 100 11.79 17.89 10.62
N GLN A 101 12.09 18.46 9.46
CA GLN A 101 11.62 19.76 8.99
C GLN A 101 11.17 19.64 7.54
N ASP A 102 10.11 20.35 7.15
CA ASP A 102 9.53 20.27 5.80
C ASP A 102 8.73 21.54 5.42
N GLN A 103 8.28 21.62 4.16
CA GLN A 103 7.24 22.53 3.67
C GLN A 103 7.48 24.02 4.02
N ALA A 104 8.65 24.52 3.66
CA ALA A 104 9.03 25.90 3.92
C ALA A 104 8.21 26.90 3.10
N ALA A 105 7.97 28.09 3.65
CA ALA A 105 7.30 29.20 3.01
C ALA A 105 7.90 30.54 3.44
N PHE A 106 8.24 31.39 2.48
CA PHE A 106 8.80 32.71 2.76
C PHE A 106 7.73 33.72 3.16
N SER A 107 8.07 34.62 4.09
CA SER A 107 7.32 35.86 4.28
C SER A 107 7.38 36.70 2.99
N PRO A 108 6.39 37.57 2.70
CA PRO A 108 6.35 38.32 1.44
C PRO A 108 7.54 39.25 1.21
N ASP A 109 8.21 39.67 2.28
CA ASP A 109 9.43 40.49 2.28
C ASP A 109 10.72 39.67 2.24
N GLY A 110 10.65 38.33 2.37
CA GLY A 110 11.79 37.42 2.37
C GLY A 110 12.59 37.39 3.68
N ALA A 111 12.20 38.14 4.70
CA ALA A 111 12.95 38.24 5.96
C ALA A 111 12.80 37.01 6.86
N GLN A 112 11.70 36.27 6.74
CA GLN A 112 11.36 35.15 7.60
C GLN A 112 10.92 33.92 6.80
N LEU A 113 11.04 32.77 7.44
CA LEU A 113 10.65 31.47 6.93
C LEU A 113 9.67 30.83 7.91
N ALA A 114 8.47 30.51 7.44
CA ALA A 114 7.60 29.55 8.10
C ALA A 114 7.90 28.15 7.58
N PHE A 115 7.88 27.13 8.43
CA PHE A 115 8.13 25.75 8.03
C PHE A 115 7.50 24.77 9.00
N VAL A 116 7.24 23.55 8.54
CA VAL A 116 6.76 22.45 9.37
C VAL A 116 7.94 21.80 10.06
N ALA A 117 7.85 21.54 11.36
CA ALA A 117 8.81 20.72 12.08
C ALA A 117 8.13 19.95 13.21
N SER A 118 8.83 18.92 13.69
CA SER A 118 8.36 18.04 14.75
C SER A 118 9.17 18.12 16.04
N HIS A 119 9.86 19.25 16.21
CA HIS A 119 10.79 19.45 17.32
C HIS A 119 10.15 19.20 18.69
N GLU A 120 8.85 19.51 18.83
CA GLU A 120 8.09 19.35 20.07
C GLU A 120 7.14 18.13 20.08
N GLY A 121 7.21 17.24 19.08
CA GLY A 121 6.58 15.91 19.11
C GLY A 121 5.77 15.54 17.86
N ASN A 122 4.84 16.40 17.44
CA ASN A 122 4.03 16.26 16.22
C ASN A 122 4.37 17.38 15.22
N ALA A 123 3.85 17.28 13.99
CA ALA A 123 4.04 18.29 12.96
C ALA A 123 3.35 19.62 13.35
N GLU A 124 4.16 20.65 13.56
CA GLU A 124 3.74 22.00 13.94
C GLU A 124 4.43 23.03 13.01
N ILE A 125 3.88 24.23 12.91
CA ILE A 125 4.43 25.32 12.09
C ILE A 125 5.31 26.23 12.94
N TYR A 126 6.56 26.39 12.53
CA TYR A 126 7.55 27.24 13.17
C TYR A 126 7.85 28.45 12.29
N LEU A 127 8.27 29.55 12.92
CA LEU A 127 8.72 30.78 12.27
C LEU A 127 10.14 31.12 12.72
N MET A 128 10.99 31.47 11.77
CA MET A 128 12.38 31.86 12.01
C MET A 128 12.84 32.94 11.04
N ASP A 129 13.83 33.74 11.41
CA ASP A 129 14.49 34.66 10.48
C ASP A 129 15.25 33.87 9.40
N PHE A 130 15.20 34.34 8.16
CA PHE A 130 15.89 33.69 7.04
C PHE A 130 17.33 34.22 6.91
N LEU A 131 18.31 33.40 7.30
CA LEU A 131 19.73 33.71 7.24
C LEU A 131 20.48 32.65 6.40
N PRO A 132 20.45 32.73 5.06
CA PRO A 132 20.96 31.67 4.17
C PRO A 132 22.46 31.40 4.30
N ASP A 133 23.22 32.38 4.78
CA ASP A 133 24.67 32.28 4.97
C ASP A 133 25.08 31.74 6.35
N SER A 134 24.13 31.46 7.25
CA SER A 134 24.41 30.99 8.60
C SER A 134 23.62 29.72 8.93
N LEU A 135 24.30 28.67 9.40
CA LEU A 135 23.62 27.53 10.01
C LEU A 135 22.91 27.98 11.28
N GLN A 136 21.60 27.75 11.34
CA GLN A 136 20.76 28.08 12.49
C GLN A 136 20.41 26.82 13.29
N ASP A 137 19.92 26.99 14.52
CA ASP A 137 19.47 25.90 15.37
C ASP A 137 17.95 26.00 15.59
N ILE A 138 17.24 24.87 15.51
CA ILE A 138 15.78 24.82 15.66
C ILE A 138 15.27 25.48 16.96
N SER A 139 16.08 25.51 18.02
CA SER A 139 15.73 26.15 19.29
C SER A 139 15.53 27.66 19.21
N ALA A 140 15.99 28.31 18.15
CA ALA A 140 15.74 29.74 17.89
C ALA A 140 14.44 30.00 17.11
N ALA A 141 13.79 28.95 16.59
CA ALA A 141 12.51 29.09 15.90
C ALA A 141 11.35 29.25 16.90
N LYS A 142 10.38 30.10 16.55
CA LYS A 142 9.14 30.29 17.33
C LYS A 142 8.09 29.31 16.84
N ASN A 143 7.59 28.43 17.71
CA ASN A 143 6.42 27.63 17.38
C ASN A 143 5.16 28.52 17.30
N LEU A 144 4.46 28.46 16.15
CA LEU A 144 3.24 29.23 15.89
C LEU A 144 1.96 28.43 16.17
N THR A 145 2.04 27.11 16.12
CA THR A 145 0.90 26.21 16.33
C THR A 145 1.22 25.29 17.51
N LEU A 146 0.25 25.06 18.40
CA LEU A 146 0.48 24.19 19.56
C LEU A 146 -0.79 23.38 19.79
N HIS A 147 -0.89 22.26 19.07
CA HIS A 147 -2.07 21.40 19.09
C HIS A 147 -1.68 19.93 18.89
N PRO A 148 -2.37 18.95 19.50
CA PRO A 148 -2.12 17.52 19.23
C PRO A 148 -2.35 17.04 17.78
N GLY A 149 -2.81 17.93 16.89
CA GLY A 149 -3.09 17.63 15.48
C GLY A 149 -1.93 18.11 14.62
N GLY A 150 -1.77 17.56 13.44
CA GLY A 150 -0.72 17.99 12.51
C GLY A 150 -1.09 19.26 11.75
N ASP A 151 -0.09 20.11 11.51
CA ASP A 151 -0.20 21.38 10.80
C ASP A 151 0.73 21.46 9.60
N PHE A 152 0.18 21.78 8.42
CA PHE A 152 0.84 21.58 7.14
C PHE A 152 0.66 22.77 6.17
N ARG A 153 1.57 22.86 5.21
CA ARG A 153 1.51 23.75 4.02
C ARG A 153 1.24 25.22 4.38
N PRO A 154 2.10 25.84 5.23
CA PRO A 154 1.93 27.25 5.55
C PRO A 154 2.00 28.13 4.29
N SER A 155 1.13 29.13 4.21
CA SER A 155 1.12 30.13 3.14
C SER A 155 0.84 31.52 3.72
N PHE A 156 1.79 32.44 3.57
CA PHE A 156 1.63 33.82 4.01
C PHE A 156 0.62 34.57 3.14
N SER A 157 -0.18 35.43 3.77
CA SER A 157 -0.92 36.46 3.06
C SER A 157 0.03 37.46 2.40
N PRO A 158 -0.35 38.10 1.27
CA PRO A 158 0.52 39.04 0.57
C PRO A 158 0.99 40.25 1.41
N ASP A 159 0.23 40.61 2.45
CA ASP A 159 0.56 41.67 3.39
C ASP A 159 1.39 41.21 4.60
N GLY A 160 1.68 39.91 4.71
CA GLY A 160 2.50 39.30 5.75
C GLY A 160 1.84 39.24 7.14
N LYS A 161 0.55 39.53 7.26
CA LYS A 161 -0.15 39.55 8.56
C LYS A 161 -0.75 38.22 8.95
N PHE A 162 -1.07 37.38 7.98
CA PHE A 162 -1.75 36.11 8.18
C PHE A 162 -0.97 34.95 7.60
N LEU A 163 -1.20 33.77 8.15
CA LEU A 163 -0.74 32.50 7.65
C LEU A 163 -1.95 31.58 7.45
N ALA A 164 -2.16 31.09 6.24
CA ALA A 164 -3.12 30.02 5.98
C ALA A 164 -2.39 28.66 5.99
N PHE A 165 -3.02 27.62 6.50
CA PHE A 165 -2.43 26.28 6.58
C PHE A 165 -3.51 25.19 6.67
N SER A 166 -3.15 23.95 6.34
CA SER A 166 -4.01 22.77 6.50
C SER A 166 -3.82 22.15 7.88
N SER A 167 -4.86 21.63 8.52
CA SER A 167 -4.73 20.95 9.82
C SER A 167 -5.84 19.95 10.10
N ASP A 168 -5.48 18.83 10.75
CA ASP A 168 -6.45 17.84 11.25
C ASP A 168 -6.97 18.17 12.67
N ARG A 169 -6.55 19.30 13.27
CA ARG A 169 -6.90 19.69 14.65
C ARG A 169 -8.39 19.75 14.96
N GLY A 170 -9.21 19.98 13.93
CA GLY A 170 -10.66 20.11 14.04
C GLY A 170 -11.40 18.77 14.08
N HIS A 171 -10.69 17.65 13.94
CA HIS A 171 -11.26 16.32 13.71
C HIS A 171 -10.78 15.31 14.74
N ALA A 172 -11.70 14.46 15.20
CA ALA A 172 -11.35 13.38 16.12
C ALA A 172 -10.73 12.20 15.36
N ILE A 173 -9.63 11.67 15.89
CA ILE A 173 -8.99 10.44 15.43
C ILE A 173 -10.03 9.31 15.38
N ARG A 174 -10.22 8.74 14.19
CA ARG A 174 -11.19 7.65 13.95
C ARG A 174 -10.66 6.66 12.89
N PRO A 175 -10.92 5.35 13.05
CA PRO A 175 -10.60 4.37 12.03
C PRO A 175 -11.32 4.64 10.72
N HIS A 176 -10.70 4.27 9.61
CA HIS A 176 -11.29 4.39 8.30
C HIS A 176 -12.48 3.43 8.15
N ARG A 177 -13.60 3.93 7.62
CA ARG A 177 -14.89 3.22 7.59
C ARG A 177 -14.86 1.88 6.83
N VAL A 178 -14.04 1.82 5.79
CA VAL A 178 -13.90 0.64 4.91
C VAL A 178 -12.60 -0.10 5.17
N PHE A 179 -11.58 0.60 5.66
CA PHE A 179 -10.21 0.10 5.71
C PHE A 179 -9.77 -0.07 7.16
N PRO A 180 -9.84 -1.29 7.69
CA PRO A 180 -9.81 -1.57 9.12
C PRO A 180 -8.43 -1.46 9.79
N PHE A 181 -7.46 -0.93 9.04
CA PHE A 181 -6.07 -0.72 9.42
C PHE A 181 -5.56 0.66 9.02
N ALA A 182 -6.45 1.53 8.53
CA ALA A 182 -6.15 2.91 8.21
C ALA A 182 -6.99 3.80 9.12
N MET A 183 -6.53 5.02 9.34
CA MET A 183 -7.29 6.07 10.01
C MET A 183 -7.91 6.99 8.96
N ASP A 184 -9.07 7.58 9.26
CA ASP A 184 -9.64 8.61 8.38
C ASP A 184 -8.70 9.81 8.35
N ARG A 185 -8.33 10.26 7.15
CA ARG A 185 -7.52 11.46 6.91
C ARG A 185 -8.48 12.62 6.60
N ILE A 186 -8.68 13.52 7.57
CA ILE A 186 -9.60 14.66 7.45
C ILE A 186 -8.91 15.88 8.04
N GLY A 187 -9.01 17.01 7.34
CA GLY A 187 -8.33 18.23 7.72
C GLY A 187 -9.00 19.43 7.08
N ASP A 188 -8.86 20.59 7.71
CA ASP A 188 -9.46 21.84 7.27
C ASP A 188 -8.41 22.90 6.98
N ILE A 189 -8.84 23.98 6.34
CA ILE A 189 -8.03 25.19 6.20
C ILE A 189 -8.22 26.08 7.42
N TYR A 190 -7.11 26.53 7.99
CA TYR A 190 -7.04 27.49 9.09
C TYR A 190 -6.32 28.76 8.66
N LYS A 191 -6.61 29.87 9.34
CA LYS A 191 -5.95 31.16 9.18
C LYS A 191 -5.51 31.70 10.54
N LEU A 192 -4.21 31.90 10.69
CA LEU A 192 -3.57 32.47 11.87
C LEU A 192 -3.19 33.92 11.62
N GLU A 193 -3.57 34.82 12.53
CA GLU A 193 -3.08 36.20 12.60
C GLU A 193 -1.78 36.25 13.41
N LEU A 194 -0.67 36.64 12.78
CA LEU A 194 0.68 36.46 13.35
C LEU A 194 0.99 37.38 14.54
N GLU A 195 0.37 38.57 14.58
CA GLU A 195 0.59 39.55 15.66
C GLU A 195 -0.15 39.15 16.96
N THR A 196 -1.39 38.68 16.83
CA THR A 196 -2.29 38.41 17.96
C THR A 196 -2.30 36.93 18.36
N GLY A 197 -1.97 36.03 17.44
CA GLY A 197 -2.17 34.59 17.60
C GLY A 197 -3.62 34.14 17.40
N ASN A 198 -4.52 35.01 16.91
CA ASN A 198 -5.91 34.65 16.64
C ASN A 198 -5.96 33.60 15.52
N LEU A 199 -6.74 32.54 15.76
CA LEU A 199 -6.86 31.41 14.85
C LEU A 199 -8.31 31.21 14.42
N ASP A 200 -8.56 31.30 13.12
CA ASP A 200 -9.85 31.03 12.50
C ASP A 200 -9.81 29.66 11.78
N ARG A 201 -10.82 28.81 12.02
CA ARG A 201 -11.10 27.63 11.19
C ARG A 201 -11.98 28.09 10.02
N LEU A 202 -11.51 27.92 8.79
CA LEU A 202 -12.19 28.43 7.60
C LEU A 202 -13.08 27.37 6.92
N THR A 203 -12.79 26.09 7.11
CA THR A 203 -13.59 24.97 6.58
C THR A 203 -13.91 23.92 7.65
N GLU A 204 -14.99 23.16 7.45
CA GLU A 204 -15.50 22.18 8.44
C GLU A 204 -16.07 20.91 7.76
N GLU A 205 -15.49 20.51 6.63
CA GLU A 205 -15.99 19.37 5.86
C GLU A 205 -15.47 18.03 6.40
N GLU A 206 -16.20 16.96 6.11
CA GLU A 206 -15.79 15.58 6.38
C GLU A 206 -14.89 15.02 5.27
N ALA A 207 -13.93 15.83 4.82
CA ALA A 207 -12.95 15.55 3.77
C ALA A 207 -11.64 16.30 4.06
N TRP A 208 -10.54 15.93 3.40
CA TRP A 208 -9.31 16.71 3.47
C TRP A 208 -9.42 17.97 2.61
N ASP A 209 -9.17 19.13 3.20
CA ASP A 209 -8.89 20.39 2.52
C ASP A 209 -7.40 20.75 2.72
N GLY A 210 -6.67 20.95 1.63
CA GLY A 210 -5.20 21.04 1.68
C GLY A 210 -4.55 22.08 0.77
N SER A 211 -3.25 22.31 1.03
CA SER A 211 -2.34 23.23 0.33
C SER A 211 -2.96 24.62 0.03
N PRO A 212 -3.32 25.43 1.04
CA PRO A 212 -3.90 26.74 0.80
C PRO A 212 -2.89 27.71 0.16
N LYS A 213 -3.37 28.55 -0.75
CA LYS A 213 -2.64 29.66 -1.38
C LYS A 213 -3.50 30.91 -1.46
N TRP A 214 -2.91 32.05 -1.12
CA TRP A 214 -3.60 33.34 -1.19
C TRP A 214 -3.67 33.90 -2.62
N SER A 215 -4.75 34.63 -2.93
CA SER A 215 -4.78 35.55 -4.07
C SER A 215 -3.76 36.67 -3.88
N ALA A 216 -3.32 37.32 -4.96
CA ALA A 216 -2.32 38.39 -4.87
C ALA A 216 -2.86 39.62 -4.14
N ASP A 217 -4.18 39.81 -4.14
CA ASP A 217 -4.86 40.88 -3.39
C ASP A 217 -5.23 40.51 -1.94
N GLY A 218 -4.97 39.25 -1.52
CA GLY A 218 -5.24 38.74 -0.17
C GLY A 218 -6.72 38.57 0.17
N LYS A 219 -7.64 38.59 -0.80
CA LYS A 219 -9.09 38.46 -0.55
C LYS A 219 -9.63 37.05 -0.72
N GLU A 220 -8.94 36.19 -1.45
CA GLU A 220 -9.34 34.82 -1.71
C GLU A 220 -8.24 33.82 -1.29
N ILE A 221 -8.66 32.60 -1.00
CA ILE A 221 -7.78 31.45 -0.74
C ILE A 221 -8.17 30.33 -1.71
N TYR A 222 -7.17 29.79 -2.40
CA TYR A 222 -7.24 28.63 -3.27
C TYR A 222 -6.71 27.42 -2.53
N PHE A 223 -7.36 26.28 -2.65
CA PHE A 223 -6.99 25.04 -1.95
C PHE A 223 -7.54 23.85 -2.72
N TYR A 224 -7.08 22.63 -2.46
CA TYR A 224 -7.76 21.45 -2.97
C TYR A 224 -8.67 20.85 -1.91
N SER A 225 -9.72 20.16 -2.34
CA SER A 225 -10.67 19.49 -1.46
C SER A 225 -11.24 18.23 -2.08
N GLU A 226 -11.51 17.22 -1.26
CA GLU A 226 -12.17 15.97 -1.67
C GLU A 226 -13.69 15.98 -1.46
N ARG A 227 -14.25 17.11 -0.96
CA ARG A 227 -15.62 17.20 -0.41
C ARG A 227 -16.78 16.78 -1.33
N LYS A 228 -16.61 16.79 -2.66
CA LYS A 228 -17.72 16.62 -3.61
C LYS A 228 -17.80 15.26 -4.30
N ASN A 229 -16.72 14.46 -4.29
CA ASN A 229 -16.70 13.14 -4.96
C ASN A 229 -15.61 12.18 -4.42
N ASN A 230 -15.01 12.45 -3.25
CA ASN A 230 -13.81 11.74 -2.77
C ASN A 230 -12.66 11.72 -3.80
N GLN A 231 -12.56 12.78 -4.61
CA GLN A 231 -11.43 13.03 -5.49
C GLN A 231 -10.97 14.47 -5.27
N PRO A 232 -9.65 14.72 -5.12
CA PRO A 232 -9.15 16.06 -4.96
C PRO A 232 -9.49 16.91 -6.18
N ALA A 233 -10.11 18.06 -5.94
CA ALA A 233 -10.35 19.09 -6.95
C ALA A 233 -9.95 20.45 -6.39
N ILE A 234 -9.70 21.44 -7.26
CA ILE A 234 -9.33 22.79 -6.84
C ILE A 234 -10.59 23.58 -6.48
N PHE A 235 -10.53 24.29 -5.36
CA PHE A 235 -11.56 25.18 -4.83
C PHE A 235 -10.98 26.58 -4.59
N LYS A 236 -11.88 27.54 -4.48
CA LYS A 236 -11.60 28.86 -3.93
C LYS A 236 -12.63 29.26 -2.89
N MET A 237 -12.25 30.15 -1.99
CA MET A 237 -13.14 30.80 -1.03
C MET A 237 -12.65 32.23 -0.76
N LYS A 238 -13.48 33.05 -0.12
CA LYS A 238 -13.01 34.31 0.47
C LYS A 238 -12.10 34.03 1.66
N ALA A 239 -11.22 34.98 1.98
CA ALA A 239 -10.28 34.90 3.11
C ALA A 239 -10.95 34.80 4.50
N ASP A 240 -12.27 35.01 4.58
CA ASP A 240 -13.09 34.80 5.78
C ASP A 240 -13.77 33.41 5.82
N GLY A 241 -13.48 32.54 4.85
CA GLY A 241 -14.05 31.19 4.73
C GLY A 241 -15.38 31.13 3.97
N SER A 242 -15.97 32.27 3.61
CA SER A 242 -17.25 32.30 2.90
C SER A 242 -17.11 32.09 1.38
N GLU A 243 -18.24 31.84 0.71
CA GLU A 243 -18.31 31.73 -0.77
C GLU A 243 -17.41 30.64 -1.38
N VAL A 244 -17.38 29.46 -0.76
CA VAL A 244 -16.64 28.31 -1.28
C VAL A 244 -17.19 27.87 -2.65
N LEU A 245 -16.31 27.83 -3.66
CA LEU A 245 -16.62 27.45 -5.04
C LEU A 245 -15.60 26.43 -5.55
N GLN A 246 -16.08 25.38 -6.22
CA GLN A 246 -15.24 24.42 -6.93
C GLN A 246 -14.83 25.00 -8.29
N LEU A 247 -13.55 24.89 -8.63
CA LEU A 247 -12.95 25.43 -9.85
C LEU A 247 -12.57 24.37 -10.90
N THR A 248 -12.33 23.12 -10.51
CA THR A 248 -12.09 22.01 -11.45
C THR A 248 -13.16 20.95 -11.27
N ASP A 249 -13.58 20.30 -12.35
CA ASP A 249 -14.50 19.16 -12.26
C ASP A 249 -13.78 17.88 -11.77
N SER A 250 -14.50 16.75 -11.72
CA SER A 250 -13.95 15.46 -11.29
C SER A 250 -13.30 14.66 -12.42
N SER A 251 -13.03 15.26 -13.58
CA SER A 251 -12.34 14.56 -14.69
C SER A 251 -10.84 14.47 -14.48
N HIS A 252 -10.28 15.31 -13.61
CA HIS A 252 -8.86 15.36 -13.27
C HIS A 252 -8.69 15.57 -11.77
N VAL A 253 -7.69 14.90 -11.19
CA VAL A 253 -7.24 15.17 -9.82
C VAL A 253 -6.60 16.56 -9.78
N GLY A 254 -6.95 17.38 -8.80
CA GLY A 254 -6.35 18.69 -8.57
C GLY A 254 -5.70 18.77 -7.19
N LEU A 255 -4.37 18.91 -7.15
CA LEU A 255 -3.55 19.01 -5.94
C LEU A 255 -2.62 20.21 -6.01
N SER A 256 -2.16 20.68 -4.86
CA SER A 256 -1.08 21.66 -4.72
C SER A 256 -1.22 22.89 -5.65
N PRO A 257 -2.32 23.67 -5.52
CA PRO A 257 -2.53 24.84 -6.35
C PRO A 257 -1.39 25.84 -6.16
N GLU A 258 -1.06 26.59 -7.21
CA GLU A 258 -0.11 27.70 -7.18
C GLU A 258 -0.60 28.83 -8.08
N LEU A 259 -0.69 30.05 -7.56
CA LEU A 259 -1.22 31.18 -8.32
C LEU A 259 -0.22 31.66 -9.37
N ILE A 260 -0.69 31.84 -10.62
CA ILE A 260 0.11 32.45 -11.71
C ILE A 260 -0.16 33.95 -11.76
N SER A 261 -1.45 34.30 -11.77
CA SER A 261 -1.95 35.67 -11.80
C SER A 261 -3.41 35.69 -11.33
N GLU A 262 -3.99 36.87 -11.13
CA GLU A 262 -5.42 36.99 -10.92
C GLU A 262 -6.20 36.27 -12.04
N GLY A 263 -7.08 35.35 -11.66
CA GLY A 263 -7.85 34.54 -12.60
C GLY A 263 -7.11 33.34 -13.23
N ARG A 264 -5.86 33.05 -12.86
CA ARG A 264 -5.11 31.91 -13.41
C ARG A 264 -4.22 31.22 -12.37
N LEU A 265 -4.31 29.89 -12.30
CA LEU A 265 -3.50 29.06 -11.38
C LEU A 265 -2.90 27.85 -12.10
N ALA A 266 -1.83 27.30 -11.54
CA ALA A 266 -1.31 25.97 -11.85
C ALA A 266 -1.68 24.99 -10.73
N TYR A 267 -1.68 23.69 -11.05
CA TYR A 267 -1.89 22.63 -10.07
C TYR A 267 -1.28 21.31 -10.55
N THR A 268 -0.95 20.43 -9.61
CA THR A 268 -0.51 19.05 -9.88
C THR A 268 -1.73 18.17 -10.15
N THR A 269 -1.64 17.34 -11.18
CA THR A 269 -2.67 16.35 -11.52
C THR A 269 -2.08 14.96 -11.74
N VAL A 270 -2.89 13.94 -11.50
CA VAL A 270 -2.53 12.52 -11.66
C VAL A 270 -3.42 11.91 -12.72
N ASN A 271 -2.81 11.30 -13.73
CA ASN A 271 -3.51 10.44 -14.68
C ASN A 271 -3.51 9.02 -14.15
N GLN A 272 -4.70 8.54 -13.75
CA GLN A 272 -4.90 7.22 -13.17
C GLN A 272 -4.82 6.07 -14.19
N GLU A 273 -4.86 6.34 -15.49
CA GLU A 273 -4.70 5.31 -16.53
C GLU A 273 -3.23 5.03 -16.84
N THR A 274 -2.37 6.06 -16.72
CA THR A 274 -0.94 5.94 -17.06
C THR A 274 -0.02 6.01 -15.85
N ASP A 275 -0.58 6.20 -14.65
CA ASP A 275 0.15 6.39 -13.39
C ASP A 275 1.18 7.53 -13.47
N ARG A 276 0.85 8.57 -14.26
CA ARG A 276 1.72 9.73 -14.51
C ARG A 276 1.24 10.94 -13.75
N VAL A 277 2.19 11.74 -13.27
CA VAL A 277 1.93 13.03 -12.65
C VAL A 277 2.43 14.14 -13.54
N TYR A 278 1.65 15.19 -13.69
CA TYR A 278 2.03 16.35 -14.48
C TYR A 278 1.31 17.62 -13.99
N GLN A 279 1.56 18.75 -14.65
CA GLN A 279 1.09 20.05 -14.21
C GLN A 279 0.16 20.69 -15.25
N LEU A 280 -1.00 21.17 -14.80
CA LEU A 280 -1.96 21.88 -15.61
C LEU A 280 -2.07 23.34 -15.16
N THR A 281 -2.49 24.21 -16.06
CA THR A 281 -2.96 25.56 -15.74
C THR A 281 -4.46 25.67 -15.97
N LEU A 282 -5.13 26.45 -15.14
CA LEU A 282 -6.56 26.74 -15.22
C LEU A 282 -6.75 28.25 -15.35
N ASP A 283 -7.50 28.67 -16.37
CA ASP A 283 -8.16 29.99 -16.37
C ASP A 283 -9.47 29.87 -15.61
N ILE A 284 -9.56 30.59 -14.48
CA ILE A 284 -10.68 30.51 -13.54
C ILE A 284 -11.97 31.05 -14.17
N ASN A 285 -11.88 32.04 -15.06
CA ASN A 285 -13.05 32.69 -15.64
C ASN A 285 -13.62 31.90 -16.81
N SER A 286 -12.77 31.41 -17.71
CA SER A 286 -13.20 30.62 -18.87
C SER A 286 -13.37 29.13 -18.56
N GLN A 287 -12.80 28.66 -17.44
CA GLN A 287 -12.69 27.23 -17.08
C GLN A 287 -11.84 26.42 -18.09
N GLU A 288 -11.00 27.12 -18.87
CA GLU A 288 -10.11 26.49 -19.83
C GLU A 288 -8.89 25.88 -19.13
N LEU A 289 -8.59 24.62 -19.46
CA LEU A 289 -7.42 23.91 -18.99
C LEU A 289 -6.35 23.89 -20.09
N ASP A 290 -5.12 24.22 -19.72
CA ASP A 290 -3.94 24.08 -20.57
C ASP A 290 -2.85 23.29 -19.84
N THR A 291 -1.91 22.72 -20.56
CA THR A 291 -0.79 21.97 -19.99
C THR A 291 0.33 22.93 -19.61
N LEU A 292 0.71 22.98 -18.32
CA LEU A 292 1.94 23.66 -17.91
C LEU A 292 3.15 22.81 -18.34
N TYR A 293 3.15 21.55 -17.93
CA TYR A 293 4.20 20.59 -18.24
C TYR A 293 3.60 19.21 -18.41
N ARG A 294 4.01 18.49 -19.47
CA ARG A 294 3.70 17.07 -19.71
C ARG A 294 4.89 16.41 -20.42
N GLY A 295 6.00 16.29 -19.71
CA GLY A 295 7.22 15.65 -20.19
C GLY A 295 7.43 14.26 -19.59
N GLU A 296 8.69 13.82 -19.53
CA GLU A 296 9.08 12.52 -18.98
C GLU A 296 9.10 12.49 -17.44
N LEU A 297 9.05 13.65 -16.78
CA LEU A 297 9.07 13.78 -15.33
C LEU A 297 7.67 13.75 -14.72
N ASP A 298 7.54 13.14 -13.55
CA ASP A 298 6.40 13.25 -12.64
C ASP A 298 6.70 14.37 -11.64
N LEU A 299 6.12 15.56 -11.87
CA LEU A 299 6.43 16.78 -11.12
C LEU A 299 5.31 17.15 -10.14
N PHE A 300 5.71 17.49 -8.92
CA PHE A 300 4.84 17.78 -7.78
C PHE A 300 5.14 19.16 -7.18
N ASN A 301 4.13 19.71 -6.52
CA ASN A 301 4.17 20.93 -5.72
C ASN A 301 4.90 22.08 -6.42
N PRO A 302 4.36 22.57 -7.56
CA PRO A 302 4.93 23.72 -8.23
C PRO A 302 4.92 24.93 -7.30
N ASN A 303 6.02 25.68 -7.27
CA ASN A 303 6.10 27.01 -6.68
C ASN A 303 6.62 27.99 -7.74
N ARG A 304 6.05 29.20 -7.76
CA ARG A 304 6.34 30.22 -8.75
C ARG A 304 6.85 31.50 -8.10
N SER A 305 7.91 32.04 -8.68
CA SER A 305 8.43 33.38 -8.34
C SER A 305 7.65 34.50 -9.02
N LYS A 306 7.92 35.76 -8.64
CA LYS A 306 7.26 36.93 -9.23
C LYS A 306 7.70 37.16 -10.68
N SER A 307 8.94 36.85 -11.04
CA SER A 307 9.44 36.99 -12.41
C SER A 307 8.97 35.86 -13.35
N GLY A 308 8.39 34.78 -12.80
CA GLY A 308 7.88 33.64 -13.56
C GLY A 308 8.83 32.45 -13.66
N LEU A 309 9.86 32.40 -12.82
CA LEU A 309 10.61 31.16 -12.56
C LEU A 309 9.72 30.18 -11.80
N TRP A 310 9.80 28.91 -12.15
CA TRP A 310 9.15 27.83 -11.42
C TRP A 310 10.16 26.91 -10.78
N VAL A 311 9.81 26.38 -9.62
CA VAL A 311 10.46 25.22 -9.02
C VAL A 311 9.42 24.13 -8.76
N ALA A 312 9.81 22.88 -8.93
CA ALA A 312 9.01 21.70 -8.60
C ALA A 312 9.97 20.58 -8.20
N HIS A 313 9.47 19.55 -7.53
CA HIS A 313 10.26 18.34 -7.28
C HIS A 313 9.66 17.15 -8.02
N GLY A 314 10.46 16.13 -8.24
CA GLY A 314 9.97 14.94 -8.92
C GLY A 314 11.08 14.05 -9.45
N ALA A 315 10.71 13.11 -10.30
CA ALA A 315 11.66 12.25 -11.02
C ALA A 315 10.98 11.66 -12.26
N LYS A 316 11.70 10.85 -13.02
CA LYS A 316 11.06 10.00 -14.03
C LYS A 316 10.21 8.94 -13.34
N THR A 317 9.09 8.57 -13.93
CA THR A 317 8.27 7.44 -13.44
C THR A 317 9.13 6.20 -13.32
N ALA A 318 9.21 5.67 -12.10
CA ALA A 318 9.91 4.43 -11.84
C ALA A 318 9.33 3.32 -12.73
N GLN A 319 10.21 2.42 -13.18
CA GLN A 319 9.82 1.27 -13.99
C GLN A 319 9.98 0.01 -13.17
N GLU A 320 9.20 -1.02 -13.48
CA GLU A 320 9.39 -2.33 -12.86
C GLU A 320 10.77 -2.88 -13.22
N VAL A 321 11.47 -3.41 -12.21
CA VAL A 321 12.79 -4.05 -12.34
C VAL A 321 12.74 -5.49 -11.84
N GLU A 322 13.68 -6.31 -12.30
CA GLU A 322 13.74 -7.74 -12.00
C GLU A 322 13.77 -8.04 -10.48
N SER A 323 14.39 -7.18 -9.67
CA SER A 323 14.53 -7.34 -8.23
C SER A 323 13.26 -7.00 -7.42
N ASN A 324 12.24 -6.41 -8.05
CA ASN A 324 10.98 -6.02 -7.41
C ASN A 324 9.76 -6.37 -8.30
N LYS A 325 9.84 -7.49 -9.02
CA LYS A 325 8.78 -7.99 -9.89
C LYS A 325 7.45 -8.14 -9.16
N GLY A 326 6.35 -7.78 -9.81
CA GLY A 326 4.96 -7.88 -9.32
C GLY A 326 4.72 -7.04 -8.06
N GLY A 327 5.60 -6.06 -7.88
CA GLY A 327 5.99 -5.50 -6.60
C GLY A 327 5.54 -4.06 -6.44
N PHE A 328 6.39 -3.19 -6.93
CA PHE A 328 6.18 -1.76 -7.09
C PHE A 328 7.15 -1.31 -8.19
N PRO A 329 6.84 -0.29 -9.00
CA PRO A 329 7.85 0.27 -9.89
C PRO A 329 9.05 0.80 -9.07
N GLY A 330 10.27 0.55 -9.56
CA GLY A 330 11.52 1.00 -8.96
C GLY A 330 12.28 -0.03 -8.11
N SER A 331 13.43 0.39 -7.59
CA SER A 331 14.32 -0.44 -6.74
C SER A 331 13.63 -0.96 -5.47
N LEU A 332 14.06 -2.15 -5.03
CA LEU A 332 13.52 -2.83 -3.83
C LEU A 332 13.79 -2.05 -2.53
N ILE A 333 14.95 -1.40 -2.44
CA ILE A 333 15.35 -0.53 -1.32
C ILE A 333 14.93 0.91 -1.64
N GLY A 334 14.40 1.64 -0.65
CA GLY A 334 14.11 3.07 -0.78
C GLY A 334 15.38 3.93 -0.91
N ALA A 335 15.27 5.11 -1.53
CA ALA A 335 16.38 6.06 -1.64
C ALA A 335 16.80 6.63 -0.28
N GLY A 336 18.06 7.08 -0.16
CA GLY A 336 18.58 7.72 1.06
C GLY A 336 18.88 6.77 2.24
N PHE A 337 18.68 5.46 2.09
CA PHE A 337 18.94 4.45 3.12
C PHE A 337 20.26 3.68 2.89
N PRO A 338 20.93 3.16 3.94
CA PRO A 338 20.47 3.03 5.34
C PRO A 338 20.73 4.24 6.25
N ILE A 339 19.92 4.39 7.30
CA ILE A 339 20.03 5.45 8.32
C ILE A 339 20.54 4.87 9.64
N LEU A 340 21.56 5.49 10.24
CA LEU A 340 22.07 5.09 11.55
C LEU A 340 21.33 5.81 12.67
N LYS A 341 20.61 5.06 13.51
CA LYS A 341 19.97 5.58 14.73
C LYS A 341 20.78 5.17 15.95
N ASN A 342 21.37 6.16 16.61
CA ASN A 342 22.12 5.99 17.85
C ASN A 342 21.41 6.75 18.98
N GLN A 343 20.66 6.02 19.81
CA GLN A 343 19.95 6.62 20.94
C GLN A 343 19.99 5.68 22.15
N ASP A 344 20.56 6.16 23.26
CA ASP A 344 20.84 5.38 24.47
C ASP A 344 21.70 4.12 24.19
N SER A 345 21.15 2.93 24.44
CA SER A 345 21.78 1.64 24.14
C SER A 345 21.42 1.09 22.76
N LEU A 346 20.53 1.78 22.01
CA LEU A 346 20.15 1.38 20.66
C LEU A 346 21.17 1.91 19.66
N GLN A 347 21.79 0.99 18.93
CA GLN A 347 22.58 1.26 17.75
C GLN A 347 21.93 0.47 16.62
N LEU A 348 21.16 1.16 15.79
CA LEU A 348 20.33 0.54 14.76
C LEU A 348 20.66 1.11 13.39
N GLU A 349 20.73 0.24 12.40
CA GLU A 349 20.74 0.61 10.99
C GLU A 349 19.32 0.40 10.44
N LEU A 350 18.65 1.47 10.05
CA LEU A 350 17.28 1.47 9.53
C LEU A 350 17.33 1.39 7.99
N THR A 351 16.58 0.46 7.40
CA THR A 351 16.53 0.27 5.94
C THR A 351 15.07 0.14 5.48
N ALA A 352 14.63 1.12 4.69
CA ALA A 352 13.34 1.06 4.02
C ALA A 352 13.35 0.07 2.85
N ILE A 353 12.32 -0.77 2.77
CA ILE A 353 12.06 -1.68 1.64
C ILE A 353 10.66 -1.39 1.13
N ARG A 354 10.42 -1.40 -0.18
CA ARG A 354 9.07 -1.19 -0.73
C ARG A 354 8.02 -2.25 -0.31
N ARG A 355 8.45 -3.40 0.25
CA ARG A 355 7.60 -4.54 0.66
C ARG A 355 8.15 -5.37 1.84
N ALA A 356 8.68 -4.76 2.92
CA ALA A 356 9.44 -5.48 3.95
C ALA A 356 8.79 -6.76 4.53
N PHE A 357 7.48 -6.76 4.76
CA PHE A 357 6.77 -7.94 5.30
C PHE A 357 6.67 -9.12 4.32
N ALA A 358 6.50 -8.81 3.03
CA ALA A 358 6.57 -9.79 1.96
C ALA A 358 8.02 -10.03 1.51
N ALA A 359 8.99 -9.26 2.02
CA ALA A 359 10.40 -9.35 1.65
C ALA A 359 11.28 -9.46 2.91
N PRO A 360 11.04 -10.41 3.83
CA PRO A 360 11.81 -10.50 5.07
C PRO A 360 13.31 -10.69 4.80
N PRO A 361 14.19 -10.10 5.62
CA PRO A 361 15.63 -10.31 5.57
C PRO A 361 16.06 -11.64 6.17
N ASP A 362 17.07 -12.24 5.53
CA ASP A 362 17.80 -13.39 6.03
C ASP A 362 18.55 -12.99 7.32
N PRO A 363 18.29 -13.65 8.47
CA PRO A 363 18.98 -13.33 9.72
C PRO A 363 20.50 -13.52 9.63
N ASN A 364 20.98 -14.35 8.69
CA ASN A 364 22.39 -14.71 8.55
C ASN A 364 23.06 -14.15 7.29
N GLY A 365 22.36 -13.36 6.47
CA GLY A 365 22.87 -12.97 5.16
C GLY A 365 22.29 -11.68 4.58
N PRO A 366 22.74 -11.28 3.38
CA PRO A 366 22.31 -10.07 2.70
C PRO A 366 21.11 -10.30 1.78
N PHE A 367 20.19 -11.21 2.14
CA PHE A 367 19.11 -11.63 1.24
C PHE A 367 17.73 -11.23 1.76
N LEU A 368 16.86 -10.80 0.86
CA LEU A 368 15.42 -10.67 1.06
C LEU A 368 14.73 -11.79 0.27
N VAL A 369 13.59 -12.30 0.73
CA VAL A 369 12.78 -13.25 -0.06
C VAL A 369 11.38 -12.73 -0.22
N PHE A 370 10.86 -12.66 -1.44
CA PHE A 370 9.52 -12.18 -1.71
C PHE A 370 8.68 -13.09 -2.59
N ASP A 371 7.36 -12.96 -2.45
CA ASP A 371 6.38 -13.60 -3.32
C ASP A 371 6.02 -12.73 -4.52
N TYR A 372 6.06 -13.34 -5.70
CA TYR A 372 5.64 -12.76 -6.97
C TYR A 372 4.27 -13.30 -7.38
N PHE A 373 3.37 -12.37 -7.67
CA PHE A 373 2.09 -12.60 -8.34
C PHE A 373 1.97 -11.63 -9.51
N ASP A 374 1.87 -12.15 -10.73
CA ASP A 374 1.67 -11.34 -11.92
C ASP A 374 0.21 -10.85 -11.98
N GLN A 375 -0.09 -9.70 -11.38
CA GLN A 375 -1.46 -9.16 -11.26
C GLN A 375 -1.77 -7.99 -12.20
N ALA A 376 -0.80 -7.49 -12.97
CA ALA A 376 -0.95 -6.26 -13.74
C ALA A 376 -1.52 -6.46 -15.16
N ASP A 377 -1.39 -7.65 -15.76
CA ASP A 377 -1.93 -7.95 -17.09
C ASP A 377 -3.08 -8.97 -17.00
N PRO A 378 -4.36 -8.55 -17.13
CA PRO A 378 -5.52 -9.44 -17.17
C PRO A 378 -5.41 -10.54 -18.22
N THR A 379 -4.72 -10.28 -19.33
CA THR A 379 -4.49 -11.27 -20.40
C THR A 379 -3.51 -12.34 -19.94
N LYS A 380 -2.47 -11.93 -19.23
CA LYS A 380 -1.47 -12.83 -18.67
C LYS A 380 -2.01 -13.62 -17.49
N ILE A 381 -2.78 -13.00 -16.59
CA ILE A 381 -3.55 -13.71 -15.54
C ILE A 381 -4.44 -14.78 -16.16
N PHE A 382 -5.13 -14.44 -17.26
CA PHE A 382 -5.96 -15.40 -17.97
C PHE A 382 -5.12 -16.55 -18.53
N ILE A 383 -3.97 -16.27 -19.16
CA ILE A 383 -3.11 -17.30 -19.75
C ILE A 383 -2.44 -18.18 -18.68
N ASP A 384 -1.84 -17.58 -17.67
CA ASP A 384 -1.09 -18.27 -16.61
C ASP A 384 -2.02 -18.99 -15.63
N GLY A 385 -3.18 -18.41 -15.35
CA GLY A 385 -4.24 -19.05 -14.58
C GLY A 385 -5.00 -20.12 -15.36
N ALA A 386 -5.04 -20.03 -16.70
CA ALA A 386 -5.80 -20.97 -17.54
C ALA A 386 -5.18 -22.36 -17.52
N THR A 387 -5.75 -23.22 -16.69
CA THR A 387 -5.38 -24.63 -16.65
C THR A 387 -5.77 -25.34 -17.95
N PHE A 388 -5.24 -26.55 -18.15
CA PHE A 388 -5.66 -27.48 -19.22
C PHE A 388 -7.19 -27.54 -19.39
N TRP A 389 -7.92 -27.33 -18.31
CA TRP A 389 -9.36 -27.41 -18.28
C TRP A 389 -10.09 -26.23 -18.92
N VAL A 390 -9.55 -25.02 -18.77
CA VAL A 390 -10.06 -23.82 -19.44
C VAL A 390 -10.03 -24.01 -20.96
N TRP A 391 -8.95 -24.59 -21.46
CA TRP A 391 -8.79 -24.86 -22.89
C TRP A 391 -9.81 -25.88 -23.41
N ILE A 392 -10.14 -26.92 -22.63
CA ILE A 392 -11.20 -27.86 -23.00
C ILE A 392 -12.57 -27.16 -23.03
N ALA A 393 -12.89 -26.33 -22.04
CA ALA A 393 -14.14 -25.57 -22.04
C ALA A 393 -14.22 -24.64 -23.26
N LEU A 394 -13.13 -23.94 -23.59
CA LEU A 394 -13.06 -23.05 -24.75
C LEU A 394 -13.24 -23.84 -26.06
N ILE A 395 -12.60 -25.00 -26.20
CA ILE A 395 -12.79 -25.90 -27.35
C ILE A 395 -14.27 -26.33 -27.46
N LEU A 396 -14.92 -26.70 -26.36
CA LEU A 396 -16.33 -27.08 -26.35
C LEU A 396 -17.26 -25.92 -26.74
N VAL A 397 -16.96 -24.69 -26.32
CA VAL A 397 -17.66 -23.48 -26.74
C VAL A 397 -17.46 -23.21 -28.24
N ILE A 398 -16.22 -23.30 -28.74
CA ILE A 398 -15.88 -23.14 -30.17
C ILE A 398 -16.59 -24.21 -31.01
N LEU A 399 -16.60 -25.47 -30.57
CA LEU A 399 -17.34 -26.55 -31.23
C LEU A 399 -18.85 -26.28 -31.25
N SER A 400 -19.40 -25.75 -30.16
CA SER A 400 -20.80 -25.35 -30.08
C SER A 400 -21.13 -24.22 -31.06
N LEU A 401 -20.25 -23.22 -31.17
CA LEU A 401 -20.39 -22.11 -32.12
C LEU A 401 -20.19 -22.57 -33.58
N GLY A 402 -19.25 -23.48 -33.84
CA GLY A 402 -19.06 -24.08 -35.16
C GLY A 402 -20.28 -24.89 -35.61
N MET A 403 -20.91 -25.61 -34.68
CA MET A 403 -22.19 -26.27 -34.95
C MET A 403 -23.29 -25.24 -35.23
N LEU A 404 -23.39 -24.17 -34.45
CA LEU A 404 -24.34 -23.08 -34.69
C LEU A 404 -24.24 -22.53 -36.12
N ILE A 405 -23.03 -22.14 -36.54
CA ILE A 405 -22.74 -21.62 -37.87
C ILE A 405 -23.12 -22.65 -38.95
N ARG A 406 -22.74 -23.91 -38.74
CA ARG A 406 -23.12 -25.01 -39.65
C ARG A 406 -24.64 -25.20 -39.71
N GLY A 407 -25.35 -25.04 -38.61
CA GLY A 407 -26.82 -25.11 -38.53
C GLY A 407 -27.48 -24.01 -39.35
N ILE A 408 -27.00 -22.76 -39.21
CA ILE A 408 -27.45 -21.61 -40.01
C ILE A 408 -27.20 -21.87 -41.50
N TYR A 409 -25.99 -22.31 -41.87
CA TYR A 409 -25.64 -22.65 -43.25
C TYR A 409 -26.55 -23.74 -43.84
N LEU A 410 -26.77 -24.83 -43.10
CA LEU A 410 -27.65 -25.92 -43.52
C LEU A 410 -29.12 -25.47 -43.64
N GLY A 411 -29.58 -24.58 -42.75
CA GLY A 411 -30.90 -23.97 -42.81
C GLY A 411 -31.10 -23.12 -44.06
N ILE A 412 -30.10 -22.31 -44.43
CA ILE A 412 -30.12 -21.51 -45.67
C ILE A 412 -30.09 -22.41 -46.91
N ARG A 413 -29.15 -23.38 -46.96
CA ARG A 413 -28.96 -24.29 -48.10
C ARG A 413 -30.16 -25.20 -48.34
N ASN A 414 -30.85 -25.63 -47.28
CA ASN A 414 -31.98 -26.57 -47.34
C ASN A 414 -33.35 -25.92 -47.13
N ARG A 415 -33.48 -24.60 -47.32
CA ARG A 415 -34.72 -23.81 -47.13
C ARG A 415 -35.98 -24.35 -47.84
N ARG A 416 -35.81 -25.13 -48.91
CA ARG A 416 -36.91 -25.77 -49.66
C ARG A 416 -37.44 -27.05 -48.99
N LYS A 417 -36.70 -27.63 -48.04
CA LYS A 417 -37.03 -28.89 -47.36
C LYS A 417 -37.42 -28.70 -45.90
N ILE A 418 -36.90 -27.67 -45.23
CA ILE A 418 -37.27 -27.30 -43.85
C ILE A 418 -37.39 -25.78 -43.80
N PRO A 419 -38.47 -25.22 -43.23
CA PRO A 419 -38.59 -23.79 -43.03
C PRO A 419 -37.43 -23.23 -42.19
N PHE A 420 -36.77 -22.19 -42.68
CA PHE A 420 -35.61 -21.56 -42.04
C PHE A 420 -35.85 -21.19 -40.58
N TRP A 421 -37.06 -20.72 -40.24
CA TRP A 421 -37.44 -20.34 -38.88
C TRP A 421 -37.35 -21.49 -37.86
N LYS A 422 -37.51 -22.76 -38.28
CA LYS A 422 -37.33 -23.93 -37.40
C LYS A 422 -35.86 -24.17 -37.05
N PHE A 423 -34.95 -23.90 -37.97
CA PHE A 423 -33.51 -23.88 -37.66
C PHE A 423 -33.18 -22.69 -36.77
N LEU A 424 -33.76 -21.52 -37.05
CA LEU A 424 -33.51 -20.30 -36.28
C LEU A 424 -33.95 -20.43 -34.81
N LEU A 425 -35.12 -21.00 -34.52
CA LEU A 425 -35.58 -21.22 -33.14
C LEU A 425 -34.68 -22.19 -32.36
N VAL A 426 -34.14 -23.20 -33.03
CA VAL A 426 -33.20 -24.17 -32.45
C VAL A 426 -31.84 -23.53 -32.19
N VAL A 427 -31.36 -22.73 -33.14
CA VAL A 427 -30.14 -21.93 -33.05
C VAL A 427 -30.28 -20.93 -31.90
N LEU A 428 -31.39 -20.19 -31.80
CA LEU A 428 -31.67 -19.28 -30.69
C LEU A 428 -31.74 -20.01 -29.35
N GLY A 429 -32.45 -21.15 -29.27
CA GLY A 429 -32.55 -21.91 -28.01
C GLY A 429 -31.20 -22.46 -27.55
N GLY A 430 -30.35 -22.91 -28.47
CA GLY A 430 -28.97 -23.33 -28.17
C GLY A 430 -28.07 -22.15 -27.78
N LEU A 431 -28.23 -21.00 -28.42
CA LEU A 431 -27.49 -19.78 -28.10
C LEU A 431 -27.90 -19.24 -26.72
N ILE A 432 -29.20 -19.19 -26.43
CA ILE A 432 -29.76 -18.78 -25.14
C ILE A 432 -29.29 -19.75 -24.06
N GLY A 433 -29.25 -21.07 -24.33
CA GLY A 433 -28.72 -22.05 -23.39
C GLY A 433 -27.21 -21.89 -23.13
N LEU A 434 -26.43 -21.62 -24.19
CA LEU A 434 -24.98 -21.38 -24.09
C LEU A 434 -24.69 -20.06 -23.34
N VAL A 435 -25.42 -18.98 -23.67
CA VAL A 435 -25.32 -17.67 -23.03
C VAL A 435 -25.84 -17.71 -21.60
N ALA A 436 -26.88 -18.48 -21.30
CA ALA A 436 -27.34 -18.68 -19.93
C ALA A 436 -26.34 -19.51 -19.12
N ALA A 437 -25.70 -20.55 -19.70
CA ALA A 437 -24.67 -21.33 -19.02
C ALA A 437 -23.38 -20.51 -18.80
N LEU A 438 -22.93 -19.75 -19.80
CA LEU A 438 -21.82 -18.81 -19.68
C LEU A 438 -22.14 -17.64 -18.76
N GLY A 439 -23.36 -17.12 -18.82
CA GLY A 439 -23.84 -16.04 -17.97
C GLY A 439 -23.97 -16.47 -16.52
N VAL A 440 -24.44 -17.70 -16.25
CA VAL A 440 -24.42 -18.32 -14.92
C VAL A 440 -22.98 -18.53 -14.43
N PHE A 441 -22.09 -19.03 -15.30
CA PHE A 441 -20.67 -19.18 -14.99
C PHE A 441 -20.00 -17.84 -14.66
N LEU A 442 -20.22 -16.80 -15.47
CA LEU A 442 -19.69 -15.45 -15.27
C LEU A 442 -20.33 -14.74 -14.07
N PHE A 443 -21.64 -14.90 -13.85
CA PHE A 443 -22.36 -14.34 -12.72
C PHE A 443 -21.89 -14.93 -11.38
N PHE A 444 -21.61 -16.24 -11.34
CA PHE A 444 -21.02 -16.89 -10.15
C PHE A 444 -19.51 -16.66 -10.00
N PHE A 445 -18.83 -16.25 -11.07
CA PHE A 445 -17.43 -15.81 -11.04
C PHE A 445 -17.28 -14.37 -10.50
N LEU A 446 -18.32 -13.52 -10.67
CA LEU A 446 -18.29 -12.09 -10.36
C LEU A 446 -19.01 -11.68 -9.05
N ILE A 447 -19.73 -12.58 -8.38
CA ILE A 447 -20.45 -12.30 -7.12
C ILE A 447 -19.90 -13.16 -5.96
N ASP A 448 -19.87 -12.57 -4.78
CA ASP A 448 -19.32 -13.09 -3.52
C ASP A 448 -19.52 -14.59 -3.17
N PHE A 449 -18.42 -15.11 -2.63
CA PHE A 449 -17.97 -16.35 -1.98
C PHE A 449 -18.90 -17.46 -1.43
N MET A 450 -20.24 -17.36 -1.37
CA MET A 450 -21.05 -18.33 -0.60
C MET A 450 -21.68 -19.50 -1.37
N ILE A 451 -21.51 -19.60 -2.71
CA ILE A 451 -22.31 -20.54 -3.53
C ILE A 451 -21.47 -21.61 -4.26
N PHE A 452 -20.13 -21.61 -4.12
CA PHE A 452 -19.25 -22.59 -4.78
C PHE A 452 -19.61 -24.05 -4.45
N ASP A 453 -20.09 -24.33 -3.22
CA ASP A 453 -20.52 -25.67 -2.82
C ASP A 453 -21.75 -26.16 -3.59
N TYR A 454 -22.57 -25.26 -4.14
CA TYR A 454 -23.82 -25.59 -4.84
C TYR A 454 -23.65 -25.67 -6.37
N LEU A 455 -22.56 -25.14 -6.92
CA LEU A 455 -22.29 -25.13 -8.36
C LEU A 455 -22.23 -26.55 -8.98
N PRO A 456 -21.60 -27.57 -8.36
CA PRO A 456 -21.63 -28.93 -8.88
C PRO A 456 -23.04 -29.50 -8.98
N PHE A 457 -23.91 -29.18 -8.01
CA PHE A 457 -25.30 -29.65 -7.99
C PHE A 457 -26.16 -28.97 -9.06
N ALA A 458 -26.01 -27.66 -9.24
CA ALA A 458 -26.69 -26.93 -10.30
C ALA A 458 -26.23 -27.39 -11.70
N ALA A 459 -24.93 -27.56 -11.90
CA ALA A 459 -24.34 -28.06 -13.14
C ALA A 459 -24.77 -29.51 -13.44
N PHE A 460 -24.86 -30.37 -12.42
CA PHE A 460 -25.37 -31.73 -12.54
C PHE A 460 -26.86 -31.77 -12.90
N GLY A 461 -27.68 -30.90 -12.30
CA GLY A 461 -29.10 -30.75 -12.65
C GLY A 461 -29.27 -30.34 -14.12
N LEU A 462 -28.49 -29.37 -14.59
CA LEU A 462 -28.52 -28.92 -15.99
C LEU A 462 -28.02 -30.01 -16.95
N PHE A 463 -26.99 -30.78 -16.55
CA PHE A 463 -26.54 -31.95 -17.29
C PHE A 463 -27.67 -32.98 -17.49
N LEU A 464 -28.43 -33.32 -16.43
CA LEU A 464 -29.52 -34.29 -16.54
C LEU A 464 -30.60 -33.82 -17.53
N ILE A 465 -30.95 -32.53 -17.48
CA ILE A 465 -31.95 -31.94 -18.38
C ILE A 465 -31.44 -32.00 -19.84
N LEU A 466 -30.23 -31.49 -20.10
CA LEU A 466 -29.67 -31.42 -21.45
C LEU A 466 -29.34 -32.81 -22.01
N GLY A 467 -28.82 -33.71 -21.18
CA GLY A 467 -28.56 -35.10 -21.54
C GLY A 467 -29.85 -35.87 -21.83
N GLY A 468 -30.90 -35.65 -21.04
CA GLY A 468 -32.25 -36.16 -21.32
C GLY A 468 -32.79 -35.67 -22.66
N MET A 469 -32.62 -34.38 -22.96
CA MET A 469 -32.97 -33.82 -24.27
C MET A 469 -32.15 -34.45 -25.41
N ALA A 470 -30.85 -34.65 -25.22
CA ALA A 470 -29.99 -35.32 -26.20
C ALA A 470 -30.51 -36.74 -26.50
N LEU A 471 -30.82 -37.53 -25.46
CA LEU A 471 -31.41 -38.87 -25.60
C LEU A 471 -32.73 -38.86 -26.38
N VAL A 472 -33.64 -37.93 -26.07
CA VAL A 472 -34.91 -37.78 -26.81
C VAL A 472 -34.65 -37.52 -28.29
N PHE A 473 -33.73 -36.62 -28.61
CA PHE A 473 -33.39 -36.31 -30.01
C PHE A 473 -32.62 -37.44 -30.71
N TYR A 474 -31.79 -38.20 -29.99
CA TYR A 474 -31.13 -39.40 -30.51
C TYR A 474 -32.14 -40.46 -30.96
N PHE A 475 -33.11 -40.80 -30.11
CA PHE A 475 -34.12 -41.79 -30.46
C PHE A 475 -35.05 -41.31 -31.57
N LYS A 476 -35.42 -40.02 -31.57
CA LYS A 476 -36.15 -39.40 -32.69
C LYS A 476 -35.35 -39.45 -33.98
N TRP A 477 -34.06 -39.13 -33.93
CA TRP A 477 -33.18 -39.20 -35.09
C TRP A 477 -33.11 -40.62 -35.64
N LYS A 478 -32.85 -41.62 -34.80
CA LYS A 478 -32.79 -43.04 -35.19
C LYS A 478 -34.09 -43.52 -35.87
N LYS A 479 -35.25 -43.04 -35.39
CA LYS A 479 -36.57 -43.38 -35.97
C LYS A 479 -36.82 -42.73 -37.32
N VAL A 480 -36.31 -41.53 -37.56
CA VAL A 480 -36.56 -40.73 -38.78
C VAL A 480 -35.41 -40.82 -39.80
N ALA A 481 -34.27 -41.39 -39.39
CA ALA A 481 -33.05 -41.50 -40.19
C ALA A 481 -33.27 -42.14 -41.57
N ASN A 482 -34.20 -43.09 -41.66
CA ASN A 482 -34.46 -43.87 -42.87
C ASN A 482 -35.72 -43.42 -43.65
N SER A 483 -36.50 -42.44 -43.15
CA SER A 483 -37.82 -42.11 -43.69
C SER A 483 -37.98 -40.67 -44.18
N ASN A 484 -37.30 -39.70 -43.54
CA ASN A 484 -37.36 -38.30 -43.98
C ASN A 484 -36.01 -37.62 -43.77
N ALA A 485 -35.26 -37.45 -44.86
CA ALA A 485 -33.92 -36.87 -44.85
C ALA A 485 -33.86 -35.48 -44.20
N SER A 486 -34.91 -34.67 -44.34
CA SER A 486 -34.96 -33.32 -43.78
C SER A 486 -35.08 -33.33 -42.25
N GLN A 487 -36.08 -34.05 -41.71
CA GLN A 487 -36.26 -34.22 -40.27
C GLN A 487 -35.08 -34.97 -39.64
N SER A 488 -34.48 -35.93 -40.35
CA SER A 488 -33.26 -36.63 -39.93
C SER A 488 -32.10 -35.65 -39.71
N ILE A 489 -31.84 -34.73 -40.64
CA ILE A 489 -30.76 -33.74 -40.51
C ILE A 489 -30.96 -32.83 -39.29
N LEU A 490 -32.19 -32.32 -39.09
CA LEU A 490 -32.49 -31.42 -37.96
C LEU A 490 -32.40 -32.14 -36.60
N THR A 491 -32.88 -33.39 -36.52
CA THR A 491 -32.84 -34.17 -35.27
C THR A 491 -31.43 -34.65 -34.93
N ALA A 492 -30.61 -35.01 -35.92
CA ALA A 492 -29.19 -35.31 -35.74
C ALA A 492 -28.41 -34.11 -35.19
N TYR A 493 -28.72 -32.92 -35.73
CA TYR A 493 -28.12 -31.66 -35.30
C TYR A 493 -28.49 -31.36 -33.83
N LEU A 494 -29.77 -31.40 -33.49
CA LEU A 494 -30.27 -31.22 -32.12
C LEU A 494 -29.63 -32.19 -31.13
N PHE A 495 -29.55 -33.48 -31.48
CA PHE A 495 -28.88 -34.47 -30.65
C PHE A 495 -27.43 -34.08 -30.32
N ARG A 496 -26.63 -33.74 -31.33
CA ARG A 496 -25.22 -33.38 -31.15
C ARG A 496 -25.06 -32.09 -30.34
N THR A 497 -25.92 -31.10 -30.56
CA THR A 497 -25.93 -29.84 -29.79
C THR A 497 -26.22 -30.09 -28.32
N PHE A 498 -27.30 -30.79 -27.99
CA PHE A 498 -27.63 -31.08 -26.60
C PHE A 498 -26.62 -32.02 -25.94
N LEU A 499 -26.03 -32.95 -26.69
CA LEU A 499 -24.95 -33.81 -26.20
C LEU A 499 -23.71 -32.99 -25.81
N ILE A 500 -23.25 -32.10 -26.68
CA ILE A 500 -22.08 -31.26 -26.41
C ILE A 500 -22.36 -30.30 -25.25
N LEU A 501 -23.54 -29.67 -25.19
CA LEU A 501 -23.93 -28.82 -24.05
C LEU A 501 -24.02 -29.63 -22.74
N SER A 502 -24.50 -30.87 -22.77
CA SER A 502 -24.56 -31.74 -21.60
C SER A 502 -23.15 -32.12 -21.09
N ILE A 503 -22.23 -32.42 -22.01
CA ILE A 503 -20.82 -32.69 -21.69
C ILE A 503 -20.18 -31.43 -21.10
N LEU A 504 -20.44 -30.24 -21.67
CA LEU A 504 -19.97 -28.96 -21.14
C LEU A 504 -20.49 -28.71 -19.71
N CYS A 505 -21.74 -29.08 -19.40
CA CYS A 505 -22.29 -28.90 -18.05
C CYS A 505 -21.69 -29.86 -17.02
N ILE A 506 -21.50 -31.15 -17.37
CA ILE A 506 -20.72 -32.08 -16.54
C ILE A 506 -19.34 -31.48 -16.29
N TYR A 507 -18.72 -31.05 -17.38
CA TYR A 507 -17.37 -30.55 -17.38
C TYR A 507 -17.21 -29.32 -16.46
N LEU A 508 -18.10 -28.34 -16.58
CA LEU A 508 -18.15 -27.19 -15.68
C LEU A 508 -18.43 -27.61 -14.23
N GLY A 509 -19.32 -28.57 -13.99
CA GLY A 509 -19.63 -29.06 -12.64
C GLY A 509 -18.47 -29.74 -11.91
N PHE A 510 -17.63 -30.49 -12.63
CA PHE A 510 -16.47 -31.18 -12.04
C PHE A 510 -15.22 -30.32 -12.00
N PHE A 511 -15.05 -29.42 -12.97
CA PHE A 511 -13.77 -28.75 -13.18
C PHE A 511 -13.78 -27.25 -12.87
N ALA A 512 -14.93 -26.61 -12.61
CA ALA A 512 -15.03 -25.16 -12.35
C ALA A 512 -14.03 -24.63 -11.31
N GLY A 513 -13.80 -25.37 -10.22
CA GLY A 513 -12.85 -24.99 -9.16
C GLY A 513 -11.37 -25.05 -9.58
N TYR A 514 -11.06 -25.60 -10.75
CA TYR A 514 -9.70 -25.71 -11.30
C TYR A 514 -9.43 -24.72 -12.44
N PHE A 515 -10.37 -23.83 -12.80
CA PHE A 515 -10.23 -22.98 -13.99
C PHE A 515 -9.11 -21.94 -13.84
N PHE A 516 -8.89 -21.42 -12.64
CA PHE A 516 -7.85 -20.43 -12.40
C PHE A 516 -7.00 -20.90 -11.24
N GLN A 517 -5.81 -21.42 -11.50
CA GLN A 517 -4.85 -21.74 -10.44
C GLN A 517 -3.62 -20.87 -10.61
N VAL A 518 -3.56 -19.78 -9.84
CA VAL A 518 -2.39 -18.91 -9.81
C VAL A 518 -1.37 -19.51 -8.85
N GLN A 519 -0.15 -19.70 -9.34
CA GLN A 519 0.97 -20.14 -8.52
C GLN A 519 1.74 -18.91 -8.07
N ALA A 520 2.11 -18.85 -6.79
CA ALA A 520 3.04 -17.84 -6.32
C ALA A 520 4.46 -18.32 -6.60
N GLU A 521 5.34 -17.45 -7.07
CA GLU A 521 6.76 -17.75 -7.13
C GLU A 521 7.49 -17.02 -6.01
N LEU A 522 8.39 -17.70 -5.31
CA LEU A 522 9.28 -17.07 -4.33
C LEU A 522 10.61 -16.74 -5.01
N TYR A 523 11.02 -15.50 -4.85
CA TYR A 523 12.29 -14.96 -5.31
C TYR A 523 13.15 -14.58 -4.13
N ARG A 524 14.45 -14.83 -4.24
CA ARG A 524 15.47 -14.35 -3.30
C ARG A 524 16.24 -13.23 -3.99
N VAL A 525 16.46 -12.12 -3.30
CA VAL A 525 17.21 -10.96 -3.79
C VAL A 525 18.34 -10.66 -2.84
N ASN A 526 19.55 -10.51 -3.37
CA ASN A 526 20.62 -9.92 -2.60
C ASN A 526 20.40 -8.40 -2.56
N TYR A 527 20.11 -7.84 -1.39
CA TYR A 527 19.77 -6.42 -1.29
C TYR A 527 20.99 -5.50 -1.44
N GLN A 528 22.22 -6.04 -1.45
CA GLN A 528 23.43 -5.27 -1.73
C GLN A 528 23.76 -5.21 -3.23
N THR A 529 23.53 -6.29 -3.97
CA THR A 529 23.83 -6.38 -5.42
C THR A 529 22.62 -6.22 -6.32
N LEU A 530 21.41 -6.30 -5.75
CA LEU A 530 20.11 -6.36 -6.44
C LEU A 530 19.94 -7.55 -7.39
N GLU A 531 20.83 -8.55 -7.33
CA GLU A 531 20.68 -9.81 -8.08
C GLU A 531 19.55 -10.64 -7.48
N SER A 532 18.68 -11.18 -8.34
CA SER A 532 17.53 -11.99 -7.93
C SER A 532 17.58 -13.41 -8.52
N GLU A 533 17.05 -14.37 -7.76
CA GLU A 533 16.89 -15.76 -8.19
C GLU A 533 15.53 -16.32 -7.75
N ARG A 534 14.86 -17.10 -8.61
CA ARG A 534 13.64 -17.83 -8.22
C ARG A 534 14.03 -19.08 -7.43
N ILE A 535 13.49 -19.23 -6.21
CA ILE A 535 13.86 -20.32 -5.29
C ILE A 535 12.75 -21.37 -5.12
N HIS A 536 11.47 -21.00 -5.22
CA HIS A 536 10.35 -21.92 -4.99
C HIS A 536 9.08 -21.48 -5.71
N THR A 537 8.13 -22.41 -5.87
CA THR A 537 6.80 -22.16 -6.39
C THR A 537 5.77 -22.71 -5.41
N ILE A 538 4.92 -21.83 -4.87
CA ILE A 538 3.84 -22.20 -3.96
C ILE A 538 2.67 -22.69 -4.80
N LEU A 539 2.33 -23.95 -4.59
CA LEU A 539 1.23 -24.60 -5.29
C LEU A 539 -0.10 -24.30 -4.60
N PRO A 540 -1.18 -24.06 -5.36
CA PRO A 540 -2.52 -23.91 -4.82
C PRO A 540 -2.91 -25.12 -3.97
N GLN A 541 -3.53 -24.86 -2.83
CA GLN A 541 -3.99 -25.91 -1.94
C GLN A 541 -5.31 -26.51 -2.40
N SER A 542 -5.43 -27.83 -2.29
CA SER A 542 -6.68 -28.53 -2.58
C SER A 542 -7.78 -28.07 -1.62
N GLY A 543 -8.92 -27.63 -2.17
CA GLY A 543 -10.05 -27.14 -1.37
C GLY A 543 -9.89 -25.72 -0.83
N VAL A 544 -8.84 -24.99 -1.23
CA VAL A 544 -8.70 -23.55 -1.04
C VAL A 544 -8.95 -22.85 -2.37
N HIS A 545 -9.73 -21.78 -2.35
CA HIS A 545 -9.98 -21.01 -3.56
C HIS A 545 -8.65 -20.43 -4.08
N PRO A 546 -8.33 -20.58 -5.38
CA PRO A 546 -7.03 -20.15 -5.90
C PRO A 546 -6.74 -18.65 -5.75
N ALA A 547 -7.76 -17.79 -5.77
CA ALA A 547 -7.59 -16.36 -5.46
C ALA A 547 -7.19 -16.06 -4.00
N PHE A 548 -7.26 -17.06 -3.11
CA PHE A 548 -6.83 -16.98 -1.72
C PHE A 548 -5.64 -17.91 -1.41
N GLY A 549 -4.99 -18.46 -2.43
CA GLY A 549 -3.73 -19.19 -2.29
C GLY A 549 -2.53 -18.27 -2.09
N THR A 550 -2.75 -16.97 -1.89
CA THR A 550 -1.69 -15.97 -1.79
C THR A 550 -0.94 -16.08 -0.48
N VAL A 551 0.34 -15.68 -0.50
CA VAL A 551 1.13 -15.51 0.71
C VAL A 551 0.67 -14.23 1.39
N ILE A 552 0.30 -14.33 2.66
CA ILE A 552 -0.18 -13.19 3.47
C ILE A 552 0.72 -12.92 4.67
N ASP A 553 1.81 -13.67 4.79
CA ASP A 553 2.86 -13.57 5.83
C ASP A 553 4.05 -14.41 5.39
N LEU A 554 5.27 -13.87 5.51
CA LEU A 554 6.51 -14.52 5.13
C LEU A 554 7.63 -14.10 6.08
N LYS A 555 8.36 -15.07 6.62
CA LYS A 555 9.51 -14.88 7.51
C LYS A 555 10.58 -15.91 7.22
N TYR A 556 11.83 -15.59 7.53
CA TYR A 556 12.87 -16.63 7.63
C TYR A 556 12.69 -17.44 8.91
N LEU A 557 13.07 -18.72 8.87
CA LEU A 557 13.29 -19.49 10.09
C LEU A 557 14.47 -18.86 10.88
N PRO A 558 14.47 -18.92 12.22
CA PRO A 558 15.50 -18.27 13.03
C PRO A 558 16.96 -18.64 12.70
N ASP A 559 17.19 -19.85 12.19
CA ASP A 559 18.51 -20.34 11.76
C ASP A 559 18.79 -20.10 10.26
N GLY A 560 17.91 -19.41 9.55
CA GLY A 560 18.03 -19.13 8.11
C GLY A 560 17.91 -20.36 7.20
N SER A 561 17.55 -21.53 7.74
CA SER A 561 17.51 -22.78 6.96
C SER A 561 16.35 -22.86 5.96
N GLY A 562 15.41 -21.92 6.06
CA GLY A 562 14.16 -21.96 5.33
C GLY A 562 13.26 -20.77 5.63
N LEU A 563 12.00 -20.90 5.23
CA LEU A 563 10.95 -19.89 5.39
C LEU A 563 9.81 -20.44 6.24
N LEU A 564 9.13 -19.54 6.94
CA LEU A 564 7.83 -19.71 7.56
C LEU A 564 6.86 -18.79 6.83
N PHE A 565 5.73 -19.29 6.36
CA PHE A 565 4.79 -18.49 5.60
C PHE A 565 3.35 -18.90 5.84
N THR A 566 2.43 -17.98 5.62
CA THR A 566 0.99 -18.24 5.69
C THR A 566 0.38 -18.12 4.31
N THR A 567 -0.40 -19.12 3.92
CA THR A 567 -1.24 -19.09 2.72
C THR A 567 -2.70 -19.06 3.11
N GLY A 568 -3.52 -18.29 2.41
CA GLY A 568 -4.93 -18.16 2.73
C GLY A 568 -5.36 -16.70 2.74
N PRO A 569 -6.65 -16.42 2.96
CA PRO A 569 -7.11 -15.06 3.07
C PRO A 569 -6.71 -14.49 4.44
N PHE A 570 -6.22 -13.24 4.42
CA PHE A 570 -5.82 -12.48 5.62
C PHE A 570 -6.94 -12.46 6.68
N ARG A 571 -8.17 -12.21 6.20
CA ARG A 571 -9.42 -12.22 6.95
C ARG A 571 -10.35 -13.29 6.40
N GLY A 572 -11.37 -13.63 7.16
CA GLY A 572 -12.43 -14.43 6.63
C GLY A 572 -13.56 -14.66 7.63
N ASP A 573 -14.76 -14.86 7.09
CA ASP A 573 -15.91 -15.27 7.87
C ASP A 573 -15.72 -16.67 8.45
N LYS A 574 -16.70 -17.10 9.23
CA LYS A 574 -16.74 -18.44 9.80
C LYS A 574 -16.69 -19.48 8.68
N GLY A 575 -15.53 -20.11 8.48
CA GLY A 575 -15.28 -21.12 7.45
C GLY A 575 -14.14 -20.80 6.47
N SER A 576 -13.60 -19.58 6.47
CA SER A 576 -12.39 -19.28 5.70
C SER A 576 -11.19 -20.05 6.22
N LYS A 577 -10.29 -20.44 5.30
CA LYS A 577 -9.18 -21.37 5.58
C LYS A 577 -7.85 -20.71 5.25
N ALA A 578 -6.97 -20.67 6.23
CA ALA A 578 -5.59 -20.22 6.08
C ALA A 578 -4.69 -21.15 6.88
N THR A 579 -3.47 -21.36 6.41
CA THR A 579 -2.54 -22.29 7.05
C THR A 579 -1.11 -21.76 7.04
N VAL A 580 -0.40 -22.11 8.11
CA VAL A 580 1.01 -21.81 8.33
C VAL A 580 1.87 -22.98 7.85
N TRP A 581 2.92 -22.68 7.09
CA TRP A 581 3.81 -23.63 6.44
C TRP A 581 5.27 -23.29 6.70
N THR A 582 6.12 -24.30 6.64
CA THR A 582 7.57 -24.10 6.51
C THR A 582 8.04 -24.58 5.15
N TYR A 583 9.03 -23.92 4.57
CA TYR A 583 9.78 -24.37 3.40
C TYR A 583 11.26 -24.48 3.75
N ASP A 584 11.87 -25.64 3.52
CA ASP A 584 13.29 -25.88 3.81
C ASP A 584 14.14 -25.76 2.54
N PHE A 585 15.18 -24.91 2.57
CA PHE A 585 15.98 -24.60 1.38
C PHE A 585 16.84 -25.78 0.90
N ALA A 586 17.33 -26.62 1.82
CA ALA A 586 18.23 -27.72 1.49
C ALA A 586 17.49 -28.88 0.82
N SER A 587 16.38 -29.30 1.41
CA SER A 587 15.54 -30.40 0.92
C SER A 587 14.53 -29.96 -0.14
N LYS A 588 14.29 -28.65 -0.28
CA LYS A 588 13.27 -28.05 -1.15
C LYS A 588 11.87 -28.60 -0.87
N SER A 589 11.58 -28.90 0.40
CA SER A 589 10.32 -29.47 0.85
C SER A 589 9.53 -28.49 1.71
N GLN A 590 8.20 -28.63 1.72
CA GLN A 590 7.32 -27.84 2.56
C GLN A 590 6.49 -28.71 3.51
N VAL A 591 6.18 -28.17 4.69
CA VAL A 591 5.43 -28.86 5.75
C VAL A 591 4.34 -27.95 6.28
N ASN A 592 3.11 -28.46 6.37
CA ASN A 592 1.99 -27.76 7.01
C ASN A 592 2.09 -27.89 8.53
N LEU A 593 2.03 -26.77 9.24
CA LEU A 593 2.10 -26.73 10.71
C LEU A 593 0.73 -26.66 11.38
N THR A 594 -0.33 -26.36 10.62
CA THR A 594 -1.69 -26.06 11.13
C THR A 594 -2.77 -26.88 10.41
N GLN A 595 -3.96 -26.98 11.00
CA GLN A 595 -5.07 -27.70 10.39
C GLN A 595 -5.78 -26.82 9.35
N MET A 596 -6.22 -27.43 8.25
CA MET A 596 -6.82 -26.77 7.08
C MET A 596 -8.30 -26.36 7.25
N ASP A 597 -8.92 -26.70 8.36
CA ASP A 597 -10.32 -26.46 8.67
C ASP A 597 -10.58 -25.08 9.28
N ASN A 598 -9.53 -24.33 9.59
CA ASN A 598 -9.55 -23.05 10.28
C ASN A 598 -8.74 -21.99 9.51
N ASN A 599 -8.92 -20.73 9.85
CA ASN A 599 -8.03 -19.64 9.46
C ASN A 599 -6.92 -19.53 10.51
N SER A 600 -5.79 -20.18 10.23
CA SER A 600 -4.56 -20.10 11.04
C SER A 600 -3.47 -19.38 10.26
N GLY A 601 -2.81 -18.38 10.86
CA GLY A 601 -1.83 -17.55 10.16
C GLY A 601 -0.92 -16.75 11.07
N PHE A 602 -0.01 -15.98 10.46
CA PHE A 602 0.95 -15.10 11.15
C PHE A 602 1.81 -15.89 12.14
N GLY A 603 2.50 -16.92 11.63
CA GLY A 603 3.32 -17.79 12.46
C GLY A 603 4.60 -17.08 12.91
N ASP A 604 5.14 -17.49 14.06
CA ASP A 604 6.49 -17.11 14.47
C ASP A 604 7.14 -18.16 15.38
N TYR A 605 8.47 -18.32 15.26
CA TYR A 605 9.24 -19.32 16.00
C TYR A 605 10.19 -18.68 17.01
N SER A 606 10.31 -19.29 18.20
CA SER A 606 11.42 -19.02 19.12
C SER A 606 12.75 -19.36 18.43
N ALA A 607 13.87 -18.76 18.88
CA ALA A 607 15.18 -19.03 18.27
C ALA A 607 15.57 -20.52 18.32
N ALA A 608 15.13 -21.24 19.36
CA ALA A 608 15.34 -22.68 19.51
C ALA A 608 14.40 -23.55 18.64
N LYS A 609 13.41 -22.94 17.96
CA LYS A 609 12.36 -23.61 17.16
C LYS A 609 11.52 -24.65 17.92
N ASP A 610 11.49 -24.55 19.24
CA ASP A 610 10.72 -25.42 20.14
C ASP A 610 9.30 -24.91 20.42
N ARG A 611 9.05 -23.62 20.12
CA ARG A 611 7.77 -22.93 20.30
C ARG A 611 7.36 -22.23 19.01
N LEU A 612 6.16 -22.55 18.53
CA LEU A 612 5.49 -21.85 17.44
C LEU A 612 4.31 -21.07 18.01
N VAL A 613 4.27 -19.75 17.79
CA VAL A 613 3.07 -18.94 18.05
C VAL A 613 2.37 -18.65 16.72
N PHE A 614 1.04 -18.58 16.72
CA PHE A 614 0.24 -18.24 15.55
C PHE A 614 -1.17 -17.81 15.95
N ARG A 615 -1.85 -17.07 15.07
CA ARG A 615 -3.28 -16.73 15.21
C ARG A 615 -4.14 -17.89 14.70
N SER A 616 -5.27 -18.20 15.33
CA SER A 616 -6.24 -19.17 14.80
C SER A 616 -7.68 -18.85 15.19
N ASN A 617 -8.65 -19.09 14.29
CA ASN A 617 -10.08 -18.95 14.59
C ASN A 617 -10.78 -20.25 15.05
N ARG A 618 -10.01 -21.28 15.42
CA ARG A 618 -10.52 -22.63 15.67
C ARG A 618 -11.54 -22.75 16.81
N ASP A 619 -11.46 -21.85 17.79
CA ASP A 619 -12.38 -21.81 18.94
C ASP A 619 -13.55 -20.83 18.72
N GLY A 620 -13.67 -20.25 17.53
CA GLY A 620 -14.76 -19.36 17.10
C GLY A 620 -14.36 -17.90 16.91
N ASN A 621 -13.31 -17.44 17.61
CA ASN A 621 -12.72 -16.09 17.49
C ASN A 621 -11.25 -16.20 17.09
N PHE A 622 -10.68 -15.14 16.51
CA PHE A 622 -9.24 -15.06 16.24
C PHE A 622 -8.48 -14.87 17.55
N ASP A 623 -7.95 -15.97 18.08
CA ASP A 623 -7.16 -16.04 19.30
C ASP A 623 -5.68 -16.33 18.99
N ILE A 624 -4.81 -16.08 19.98
CA ILE A 624 -3.39 -16.42 19.92
C ILE A 624 -3.12 -17.80 20.52
N PHE A 625 -2.47 -18.67 19.73
CA PHE A 625 -2.11 -20.02 20.12
C PHE A 625 -0.60 -20.20 20.18
N VAL A 626 -0.15 -21.03 21.12
CA VAL A 626 1.23 -21.52 21.18
C VAL A 626 1.26 -23.04 21.09
N LYS A 627 2.15 -23.56 20.25
CA LYS A 627 2.49 -24.97 20.16
C LYS A 627 3.91 -25.19 20.69
N GLU A 628 4.00 -25.91 21.81
CA GLU A 628 5.27 -26.21 22.50
C GLU A 628 5.33 -27.71 22.79
N HIS A 629 6.43 -28.38 22.43
CA HIS A 629 6.61 -29.84 22.62
C HIS A 629 5.43 -30.70 22.10
N GLY A 630 4.76 -30.24 21.03
CA GLY A 630 3.58 -30.91 20.47
C GLY A 630 2.25 -30.63 21.19
N VAL A 631 2.27 -29.94 22.33
CA VAL A 631 1.08 -29.49 23.05
C VAL A 631 0.65 -28.13 22.50
N LEU A 632 -0.63 -28.03 22.14
CA LEU A 632 -1.24 -26.79 21.66
C LEU A 632 -2.07 -26.14 22.77
N THR A 633 -1.86 -24.85 23.00
CA THR A 633 -2.56 -24.06 24.02
C THR A 633 -3.14 -22.78 23.41
N ASN A 634 -4.42 -22.48 23.69
CA ASN A 634 -5.04 -21.18 23.44
C ASN A 634 -4.70 -20.24 24.61
N LEU A 635 -4.02 -19.13 24.34
CA LEU A 635 -3.50 -18.22 25.38
C LEU A 635 -4.47 -17.09 25.77
N THR A 636 -5.42 -16.73 24.91
CA THR A 636 -6.19 -15.48 25.05
C THR A 636 -7.68 -15.72 25.27
N LYS A 637 -8.32 -16.62 24.51
CA LYS A 637 -9.76 -16.92 24.57
C LYS A 637 -10.62 -15.64 24.62
N SER A 638 -10.40 -14.76 23.65
CA SER A 638 -10.95 -13.41 23.63
C SER A 638 -12.15 -13.32 22.69
N PRO A 639 -13.16 -12.47 22.98
CA PRO A 639 -14.17 -12.10 21.99
C PRO A 639 -13.64 -11.10 20.95
N SER A 640 -12.43 -10.57 21.14
CA SER A 640 -11.77 -9.63 20.26
C SER A 640 -11.11 -10.28 19.05
N ARG A 641 -10.70 -9.46 18.09
CA ARG A 641 -9.88 -9.89 16.96
C ARG A 641 -8.41 -9.69 17.31
N GLU A 642 -7.66 -10.79 17.40
CA GLU A 642 -6.24 -10.77 17.71
C GLU A 642 -5.42 -11.20 16.49
N ASN A 643 -4.28 -10.52 16.25
CA ASN A 643 -3.48 -10.70 15.04
C ASN A 643 -1.98 -10.51 15.30
N PHE A 644 -1.18 -10.83 14.28
CA PHE A 644 0.27 -10.58 14.23
C PHE A 644 1.03 -11.01 15.49
N PRO A 645 0.85 -12.25 15.98
CA PRO A 645 1.66 -12.70 17.09
C PRO A 645 3.12 -12.85 16.67
N VAL A 646 4.01 -12.46 17.56
CA VAL A 646 5.45 -12.66 17.48
C VAL A 646 5.93 -13.20 18.82
N ILE A 647 7.01 -13.99 18.80
CA ILE A 647 7.60 -14.59 20.00
C ILE A 647 9.03 -14.09 20.19
N SER A 648 9.42 -13.80 21.42
CA SER A 648 10.79 -13.36 21.70
C SER A 648 11.80 -14.45 21.37
N PRO A 649 13.06 -14.09 21.06
CA PRO A 649 14.10 -15.07 20.72
C PRO A 649 14.31 -16.15 21.80
N ASP A 650 14.23 -15.79 23.08
CA ASP A 650 14.30 -16.71 24.22
C ASP A 650 13.04 -17.56 24.44
N GLY A 651 11.98 -17.30 23.67
CA GLY A 651 10.71 -18.00 23.71
C GLY A 651 9.80 -17.63 24.87
N ASN A 652 10.16 -16.69 25.76
CA ASN A 652 9.46 -16.44 27.02
C ASN A 652 8.47 -15.28 26.99
N LYS A 653 8.40 -14.53 25.90
CA LYS A 653 7.43 -13.46 25.69
C LYS A 653 6.74 -13.62 24.35
N ILE A 654 5.46 -13.29 24.31
CA ILE A 654 4.66 -13.24 23.09
C ILE A 654 4.03 -11.85 23.02
N ALA A 655 4.24 -11.15 21.91
CA ALA A 655 3.55 -9.90 21.63
C ALA A 655 2.55 -10.13 20.48
N PHE A 656 1.42 -9.45 20.51
CA PHE A 656 0.39 -9.53 19.47
C PHE A 656 -0.45 -8.26 19.48
N VAL A 657 -1.27 -8.06 18.44
CA VAL A 657 -2.22 -6.93 18.40
C VAL A 657 -3.64 -7.41 18.68
N GLY A 658 -4.42 -6.59 19.38
CA GLY A 658 -5.82 -6.88 19.69
C GLY A 658 -6.69 -5.63 19.73
N ASP A 659 -7.97 -5.79 19.41
CA ASP A 659 -8.95 -4.69 19.36
C ASP A 659 -9.81 -4.54 20.63
N GLN A 660 -9.44 -5.19 21.73
CA GLN A 660 -10.30 -5.28 22.92
C GLN A 660 -10.62 -3.92 23.55
N HIS A 661 -9.64 -3.03 23.55
CA HIS A 661 -9.76 -1.67 24.08
C HIS A 661 -9.85 -0.61 22.98
N GLY A 662 -9.93 -1.04 21.71
CA GLY A 662 -9.97 -0.15 20.57
C GLY A 662 -11.23 0.70 20.51
N LYS A 663 -11.09 1.93 20.01
CA LYS A 663 -12.21 2.85 19.79
C LYS A 663 -13.05 2.36 18.61
N ASP A 664 -14.33 2.08 18.83
CA ASP A 664 -15.31 1.79 17.79
C ASP A 664 -16.03 3.09 17.39
N VAL A 665 -15.84 3.55 16.15
CA VAL A 665 -16.56 4.72 15.63
C VAL A 665 -17.34 4.28 14.41
N GLY A 666 -18.67 4.17 14.55
CA GLY A 666 -19.57 3.79 13.46
C GLY A 666 -19.98 2.30 13.43
N GLY A 667 -19.52 1.47 14.38
CA GLY A 667 -20.10 0.16 14.68
C GLY A 667 -19.49 -1.04 13.93
N GLY A 668 -18.20 -1.03 13.61
CA GLY A 668 -17.60 -2.13 12.84
C GLY A 668 -16.08 -2.28 12.83
N ILE A 669 -15.31 -1.21 13.11
CA ILE A 669 -13.84 -1.23 13.10
C ILE A 669 -13.35 -0.58 14.39
N LYS A 670 -12.45 -1.29 15.08
CA LYS A 670 -11.80 -0.85 16.30
C LYS A 670 -10.31 -0.65 16.06
N THR A 671 -9.74 0.38 16.67
CA THR A 671 -8.28 0.55 16.71
C THR A 671 -7.62 -0.64 17.41
N MET A 672 -6.34 -0.89 17.09
CA MET A 672 -5.57 -2.01 17.60
C MET A 672 -4.47 -1.51 18.52
N ASP A 673 -4.24 -2.23 19.61
CA ASP A 673 -3.13 -2.03 20.54
C ASP A 673 -2.28 -3.30 20.64
N ILE A 674 -1.04 -3.16 21.12
CA ILE A 674 -0.14 -4.27 21.39
C ILE A 674 -0.36 -4.80 22.81
N TYR A 675 -0.38 -6.12 22.92
CA TYR A 675 -0.47 -6.88 24.15
C TYR A 675 0.74 -7.79 24.28
N LEU A 676 1.18 -8.00 25.53
CA LEU A 676 2.29 -8.84 25.90
C LEU A 676 1.80 -9.96 26.82
N ILE A 677 2.25 -11.18 26.55
CA ILE A 677 2.12 -12.35 27.41
C ILE A 677 3.53 -12.78 27.79
N GLU A 678 3.77 -13.00 29.08
CA GLU A 678 5.07 -13.39 29.59
C GLU A 678 4.99 -14.75 30.29
N ARG A 679 6.09 -15.49 30.23
CA ARG A 679 6.20 -16.80 30.86
C ARG A 679 6.74 -16.67 32.29
N ASN A 680 6.03 -17.28 33.24
CA ASN A 680 6.42 -17.40 34.63
C ASN A 680 6.60 -18.89 34.97
N GLY A 681 7.83 -19.40 34.87
CA GLY A 681 8.12 -20.83 34.95
C GLY A 681 7.50 -21.58 33.78
N ASP A 682 6.54 -22.48 34.05
CA ASP A 682 5.83 -23.26 33.01
C ASP A 682 4.49 -22.64 32.60
N ALA A 683 4.07 -21.54 33.24
CA ALA A 683 2.78 -20.91 32.99
C ALA A 683 2.93 -19.62 32.17
N TRP A 684 1.98 -19.37 31.28
CA TRP A 684 1.82 -18.08 30.60
C TRP A 684 0.95 -17.15 31.43
N SER A 685 1.30 -15.86 31.47
CA SER A 685 0.48 -14.83 32.09
C SER A 685 -0.82 -14.60 31.31
N ALA A 686 -1.74 -13.85 31.91
CA ALA A 686 -2.79 -13.22 31.12
C ALA A 686 -2.18 -12.14 30.19
N PRO A 687 -2.84 -11.82 29.05
CA PRO A 687 -2.43 -10.71 28.20
C PRO A 687 -2.44 -9.37 28.95
N LYS A 688 -1.37 -8.59 28.77
CA LYS A 688 -1.22 -7.25 29.31
C LYS A 688 -1.02 -6.24 28.17
N GLN A 689 -1.88 -5.23 28.09
CA GLN A 689 -1.71 -4.13 27.14
C GLN A 689 -0.41 -3.37 27.42
N VAL A 690 0.35 -3.03 26.37
CA VAL A 690 1.61 -2.28 26.47
C VAL A 690 1.61 -0.97 25.65
N THR A 691 0.65 -0.77 24.76
CA THR A 691 0.40 0.51 24.07
C THR A 691 -0.98 1.03 24.45
N PHE A 692 -1.13 2.35 24.59
CA PHE A 692 -2.35 2.98 25.12
C PHE A 692 -2.76 4.20 24.28
N THR A 693 -2.70 4.07 22.95
CA THR A 693 -2.98 5.18 22.03
C THR A 693 -4.44 5.22 21.60
N GLN A 694 -4.94 6.40 21.22
CA GLN A 694 -6.24 6.55 20.57
C GLN A 694 -6.17 6.24 19.06
N SER A 695 -4.96 6.20 18.51
CA SER A 695 -4.66 5.84 17.13
C SER A 695 -4.52 4.32 16.97
N GLN A 696 -4.06 3.88 15.82
CA GLN A 696 -3.82 2.47 15.54
C GLN A 696 -2.34 2.10 15.69
N THR A 697 -2.08 0.93 16.28
CA THR A 697 -0.73 0.37 16.47
C THR A 697 -0.67 -1.07 16.01
N GLY A 698 0.45 -1.44 15.38
CA GLY A 698 0.54 -2.63 14.54
C GLY A 698 1.91 -3.27 14.44
N HIS A 699 1.92 -4.50 13.91
CA HIS A 699 3.13 -5.19 13.46
C HIS A 699 4.29 -5.23 14.48
N PRO A 700 4.07 -5.74 15.72
CA PRO A 700 5.14 -5.86 16.69
C PRO A 700 6.24 -6.83 16.22
N HIS A 701 7.49 -6.54 16.55
CA HIS A 701 8.63 -7.46 16.39
C HIS A 701 9.62 -7.29 17.55
N PHE A 702 10.14 -8.38 18.10
CA PHE A 702 11.13 -8.30 19.19
C PHE A 702 12.52 -7.95 18.68
N SER A 703 13.32 -7.28 19.52
CA SER A 703 14.77 -7.19 19.33
C SER A 703 15.43 -8.56 19.46
N PRO A 704 16.65 -8.75 18.89
CA PRO A 704 17.42 -10.00 19.01
C PRO A 704 17.71 -10.45 20.44
N ASP A 705 17.73 -9.53 21.41
CA ASP A 705 17.89 -9.83 22.84
C ASP A 705 16.54 -9.99 23.59
N GLY A 706 15.41 -9.66 22.95
CA GLY A 706 14.08 -9.73 23.55
C GLY A 706 13.81 -8.69 24.65
N GLU A 707 14.63 -7.64 24.75
CA GLU A 707 14.45 -6.53 25.70
C GLU A 707 13.59 -5.38 25.14
N TRP A 708 13.45 -5.31 23.81
CA TRP A 708 12.70 -4.29 23.11
C TRP A 708 11.65 -4.90 22.18
N LEU A 709 10.61 -4.11 21.91
CA LEU A 709 9.68 -4.31 20.81
C LEU A 709 9.83 -3.15 19.83
N ILE A 710 9.82 -3.41 18.53
CA ILE A 710 9.52 -2.39 17.52
C ILE A 710 8.13 -2.62 16.94
N TYR A 711 7.47 -1.55 16.52
CA TYR A 711 6.13 -1.59 15.95
C TYR A 711 5.83 -0.34 15.12
N THR A 712 4.79 -0.42 14.29
CA THR A 712 4.23 0.72 13.55
C THR A 712 3.13 1.38 14.38
N THR A 713 3.08 2.72 14.43
CA THR A 713 2.03 3.45 15.14
C THR A 713 1.71 4.80 14.51
N GLU A 714 0.44 5.19 14.59
CA GLU A 714 -0.05 6.53 14.24
C GLU A 714 -0.20 7.43 15.48
N GLU A 715 0.47 7.10 16.60
CA GLU A 715 0.46 7.87 17.84
C GLU A 715 0.92 9.33 17.67
N TYR A 716 1.75 9.62 16.67
CA TYR A 716 2.29 10.96 16.40
C TYR A 716 1.52 11.74 15.34
N GLY A 717 0.36 11.23 14.90
CA GLY A 717 -0.42 11.82 13.83
C GLY A 717 0.22 11.62 12.46
N ILE A 718 -0.28 12.38 11.48
CA ILE A 718 0.30 12.48 10.13
C ILE A 718 1.38 13.55 10.10
N ASN A 719 2.34 13.38 9.19
CA ASN A 719 3.42 14.37 8.98
C ASN A 719 3.30 15.15 7.66
N ASP A 720 2.38 14.77 6.77
CA ASP A 720 2.07 15.50 5.53
C ASP A 720 0.68 15.10 5.01
N GLU A 721 0.13 15.95 4.14
CA GLU A 721 -1.06 15.73 3.32
C GLU A 721 -0.76 15.06 1.96
N GLN A 722 0.48 15.09 1.48
CA GLN A 722 0.85 14.48 0.20
C GLN A 722 0.81 12.93 0.12
N PRO A 723 0.59 12.17 1.22
CA PRO A 723 0.00 10.83 1.15
C PRO A 723 -1.37 10.77 0.44
N LEU A 724 -1.86 11.84 -0.22
CA LEU A 724 -3.11 11.85 -0.98
C LEU A 724 -2.95 11.66 -2.51
N SER A 725 -1.73 11.59 -3.06
CA SER A 725 -1.48 11.20 -4.48
C SER A 725 -1.50 9.65 -4.68
N GLN A 726 -2.29 8.94 -3.88
CA GLN A 726 -2.12 7.52 -3.55
C GLN A 726 -3.10 6.58 -4.26
N SER A 727 -3.27 6.69 -5.58
CA SER A 727 -3.96 5.64 -6.35
C SER A 727 -3.32 4.24 -6.19
N PHE A 728 -2.12 4.15 -5.56
CA PHE A 728 -1.30 2.94 -5.40
C PHE A 728 -1.00 2.51 -3.96
N ILE A 729 -1.30 3.33 -2.95
CA ILE A 729 -0.90 3.07 -1.54
C ILE A 729 -2.08 2.61 -0.68
N PHE A 730 -3.18 2.16 -1.27
CA PHE A 730 -4.14 1.33 -0.54
C PHE A 730 -3.66 -0.13 -0.43
N SER A 731 -2.53 -0.32 0.26
CA SER A 731 -2.28 -1.57 0.97
C SER A 731 -3.10 -1.51 2.27
N PRO A 732 -3.99 -2.47 2.54
CA PRO A 732 -4.90 -2.43 3.69
C PRO A 732 -4.19 -2.73 5.02
N GLN A 733 -3.07 -2.10 5.33
CA GLN A 733 -2.26 -2.34 6.53
C GLN A 733 -1.98 -1.06 7.31
N MET A 734 -1.57 -1.20 8.57
CA MET A 734 -1.27 -0.05 9.45
C MET A 734 0.03 0.61 9.00
N TYR A 735 -0.04 1.87 8.59
CA TYR A 735 1.10 2.69 8.17
C TYR A 735 1.16 3.99 9.00
N GLY A 736 2.34 4.32 9.49
CA GLY A 736 2.60 5.41 10.42
C GLY A 736 4.09 5.53 10.72
N GLU A 737 4.48 5.61 11.98
CA GLU A 737 5.89 5.72 12.39
C GLU A 737 6.38 4.44 13.04
N ILE A 738 7.66 4.13 12.88
CA ILE A 738 8.32 3.02 13.57
C ILE A 738 8.80 3.50 14.94
N VAL A 739 8.43 2.78 15.99
CA VAL A 739 8.80 3.07 17.37
C VAL A 739 9.42 1.83 18.02
N ALA A 740 10.50 2.02 18.79
CA ALA A 740 11.03 1.04 19.71
C ALA A 740 10.52 1.29 21.13
N LEU A 741 10.02 0.26 21.80
CA LEU A 741 9.57 0.24 23.19
C LEU A 741 10.44 -0.71 24.01
N ARG A 742 11.09 -0.18 25.05
CA ARG A 742 11.82 -0.99 26.03
C ARG A 742 10.85 -1.63 27.00
N LEU A 743 10.87 -2.95 27.09
CA LEU A 743 9.91 -3.71 27.90
C LEU A 743 10.11 -3.52 29.41
N LEU A 744 11.34 -3.27 29.84
CA LEU A 744 11.70 -3.15 31.26
C LEU A 744 11.00 -1.97 31.95
N ASP A 745 10.95 -0.80 31.29
CA ASP A 745 10.52 0.46 31.89
C ASP A 745 9.55 1.26 31.03
N GLY A 746 9.18 0.77 29.84
CA GLY A 746 8.24 1.43 28.95
C GLY A 746 8.81 2.60 28.16
N LYS A 747 10.15 2.79 28.13
CA LYS A 747 10.77 3.85 27.34
C LYS A 747 10.47 3.67 25.85
N LYS A 748 9.96 4.72 25.20
CA LYS A 748 9.74 4.77 23.75
C LYS A 748 10.84 5.57 23.06
N VAL A 749 11.23 5.12 21.87
CA VAL A 749 12.15 5.80 20.96
C VAL A 749 11.54 5.80 19.57
N LYS A 750 11.29 6.99 19.02
CA LYS A 750 10.80 7.17 17.66
C LYS A 750 11.96 6.94 16.67
N LEU A 751 11.85 5.91 15.83
CA LEU A 751 12.92 5.47 14.93
C LEU A 751 12.84 6.18 13.57
N THR A 752 11.65 6.23 12.98
CA THR A 752 11.37 7.01 11.77
C THR A 752 10.72 8.33 12.13
N HIS A 753 10.99 9.35 11.32
CA HIS A 753 10.26 10.61 11.39
C HIS A 753 10.37 11.35 10.07
N ASN A 754 9.39 11.14 9.19
CA ASN A 754 9.39 11.70 7.84
C ASN A 754 7.95 11.81 7.31
N LYS A 755 7.78 12.29 6.08
CA LYS A 755 6.47 12.40 5.42
C LYS A 755 5.91 11.07 4.90
N TRP A 756 6.68 9.99 5.00
CA TRP A 756 6.30 8.67 4.51
C TRP A 756 5.51 7.93 5.59
N GLU A 757 4.46 7.23 5.18
CA GLU A 757 3.79 6.31 6.09
C GLU A 757 4.53 4.97 6.06
N GLU A 758 5.20 4.64 7.17
CA GLU A 758 6.04 3.46 7.31
C GLU A 758 5.22 2.28 7.82
N GLY A 759 5.47 1.09 7.30
CA GLY A 759 4.71 -0.12 7.57
C GLY A 759 5.44 -1.10 8.47
N ALA A 760 5.09 -2.39 8.35
CA ALA A 760 5.59 -3.45 9.21
C ALA A 760 7.12 -3.48 9.34
N PRO A 761 7.67 -3.37 10.56
CA PRO A 761 9.11 -3.45 10.80
C PRO A 761 9.57 -4.85 11.19
N LEU A 762 10.85 -5.15 10.95
CA LEU A 762 11.55 -6.39 11.30
C LEU A 762 12.92 -6.05 11.89
N TRP A 763 13.19 -6.53 13.11
CA TRP A 763 14.47 -6.32 13.79
C TRP A 763 15.34 -7.57 13.66
N VAL A 764 16.47 -7.45 12.99
CA VAL A 764 17.44 -8.54 12.85
C VAL A 764 18.77 -8.19 13.48
N LYS A 765 19.47 -9.23 13.92
CA LYS A 765 20.79 -9.09 14.53
C LYS A 765 21.80 -8.55 13.52
N GLY A 766 22.70 -7.70 13.99
CA GLY A 766 23.90 -7.32 13.24
C GLY A 766 24.79 -8.53 12.97
N ILE A 767 25.37 -8.60 11.77
CA ILE A 767 26.32 -9.65 11.37
C ILE A 767 27.74 -9.24 11.75
#